data_AF-A0A9P9A8Y1-F1
#
_entry.id   AF-A0A9P9A8Y1-F1
#
_cell.length_a   1.000
_cell.length_b   1.000
_cell.length_c   1.000
_cell.angle_alpha   90.00
_cell.angle_beta   90.00
_cell.angle_gamma   90.00
#
_symmetry.space_group_name_H-M   'P 1'
#
loop_
_entity.id
_entity.type
_entity.pdbx_description
1 polymer ?
#
loop_
_entity_poly.entity_id
_entity_poly.type
_entity_poly.pdbx_seq_one_letter_code
_entity_poly.pdbx_strand_id
1 'polypeptide(L)'
;MDAPTTTTPTLDEKLDKIRSPGLQSQKKRVVVLQAVDATLKEQNTPPSATGYFAALLGLLNQSIESGNVESETTASVVYLLDVVTPYTPQPLLRSKFTQILTLLAPVLLLQDAEAILLRTSIGCLESLLLAQDLASWDLSVTQIGPRRAVAGLLNLSMDSKPKIRKRAQDALKRVLKNPPPSPSVDHPAADMCAHTALSTLEDLAGKAVQARKQQKKGDSPHDPALIHALQLVKTIASASGGWPSKKIENLCDLLLGIAKTGNEYMTVAIFEIFEMIFEGMADEVASTKLPRLMEIISELRPAANDTQLTPPWLAILSRGYDVSAQLEPEETFQNLPEIFEKVLEFLESPAHNIRISASECLVSFLATCIPQSVILEPSIYDEKTLEKIAKIAETLLSVKYQAAWTESFVVFGAMFDSLRWRADPMMLNILKAVGDLRSNDSFGGKKEADEVIGKAIRAMGPGPVLKALPLNLATPVKGQPGRAWMFPILRDFVSNTKLAHFRSEMVPLSQIMFQKVLDHGEAEKTMEIKIYETLVQQIWATLPGYCDLPLDVTEAFDQGFAELLANLLYKQTELRLEVCRALRTLIESNQAIAAIDDEADDMIVQSRVTRETARKNLEYIGTFAANMLAVLFNVYTQTLPQSRGPILLCINAFLSITPSQELMDTFDKVSKMLAEELQKVPEPTEEKPKKAKGPQMPSTSSTLMDLVITMSIYLPRASFGALFEIASVTIVKQEEPQLQKKAYKLIPRLAESDLGKAALQERSSQLQQLLISTADKVSAPARRERLAALSALLPYVPDTELHFIPSILSEVVICCKENNERAREAAYGLLVELGERMQAASGAVIENSKVPHMPKDAPAGTANIEEYLTMVSAGLVGSTPHMISASVTALSRVLFEFRRLLSEQTLADLVQTMDLFLTSNNREIVKSVLGFIKICVVSLPVEMMLPRLPTLTPNLIIWSHEHKGHFKSKVKHILERMVRRFGFDLDDRKLLANIRKTKERNKRQKKAARDAADEEGSDDEAGDRPSRKFDNEYDQALYSSDSEDEGGAGVEDDERPSGRKAGRKGGNTYIIEDEDEPLDLLDRRALASISSTKPARTDMDGKLILGRDDDGQDDAMDVDGGAEGASGVGAYDAARRGRGGKLKFSNKRGDDDDEEMDDDTATAVRAHVNKSRGGDARGGRGGGGFRGRGGGDRGDRGGGRGGGRGGGRGGARGSGRGRKGLGEEKRHGPVSHSGVKKSPRGRR
;
A
#
# COMPACT_ATOMS: atom_id res chain seq x y z
N MET A 1 17.28 -5.29 14.48
CA MET A 1 16.24 -4.42 13.90
C MET A 1 16.88 -3.08 13.66
N ASP A 2 17.11 -2.72 12.40
CA ASP A 2 17.68 -1.44 12.05
C ASP A 2 16.56 -0.40 11.97
N ALA A 3 16.65 0.63 12.83
CA ALA A 3 15.77 1.78 12.74
C ALA A 3 16.06 2.57 11.45
N PRO A 4 15.06 3.20 10.81
CA PRO A 4 15.29 3.98 9.60
C PRO A 4 16.23 5.14 9.91
N THR A 5 17.44 5.09 9.34
CA THR A 5 18.47 6.12 9.54
C THR A 5 18.06 7.42 8.85
N THR A 6 17.30 8.26 9.55
CA THR A 6 17.19 9.67 9.21
C THR A 6 18.60 10.25 9.21
N THR A 7 19.15 10.55 8.04
CA THR A 7 20.52 11.05 7.90
C THR A 7 20.67 12.34 8.70
N THR A 8 21.33 12.25 9.85
CA THR A 8 21.66 13.42 10.66
C THR A 8 22.56 14.31 9.82
N PRO A 9 22.14 15.54 9.47
CA PRO A 9 22.93 16.40 8.59
C PRO A 9 24.29 16.64 9.21
N THR A 10 25.34 16.69 8.37
CA THR A 10 26.71 16.86 8.85
C THR A 10 26.89 18.21 9.55
N LEU A 11 27.98 18.37 10.32
CA LEU A 11 28.32 19.67 10.90
C LEU A 11 28.51 20.72 9.79
N ASP A 12 29.19 20.36 8.71
CA ASP A 12 29.45 21.23 7.56
C ASP A 12 28.14 21.68 6.89
N GLU A 13 27.20 20.77 6.65
CA GLU A 13 25.87 21.11 6.15
C GLU A 13 25.10 22.10 7.03
N LYS A 14 25.28 22.03 8.36
CA LYS A 14 24.69 23.00 9.30
C LYS A 14 25.40 24.34 9.24
N LEU A 15 26.74 24.35 9.16
CA LEU A 15 27.54 25.56 9.09
C LEU A 15 27.35 26.30 7.75
N ASP A 16 27.23 25.60 6.62
CA ASP A 16 26.99 26.21 5.31
C ASP A 16 25.57 26.79 5.18
N LYS A 17 24.57 26.17 5.82
CA LYS A 17 23.23 26.75 5.99
C LYS A 17 23.24 28.01 6.88
N ILE A 18 24.24 28.19 7.74
CA ILE A 18 24.43 29.42 8.53
C ILE A 18 25.17 30.47 7.68
N ARG A 19 26.20 30.08 6.91
CA ARG A 19 26.95 30.95 5.98
C ARG A 19 26.07 31.58 4.88
N SER A 20 24.86 31.06 4.65
CA SER A 20 23.89 31.53 3.63
C SER A 20 22.59 32.10 4.25
N PRO A 21 22.64 33.25 4.97
CA PRO A 21 21.53 33.76 5.76
C PRO A 21 20.36 34.32 4.93
N GLY A 22 19.13 33.92 5.27
CA GLY A 22 17.90 34.43 4.64
C GLY A 22 17.31 35.69 5.29
N LEU A 23 17.74 36.04 6.51
CA LEU A 23 17.20 37.15 7.30
C LEU A 23 18.31 38.06 7.86
N GLN A 24 18.05 39.36 8.02
CA GLN A 24 19.06 40.31 8.51
C GLN A 24 19.59 39.96 9.91
N SER A 25 18.73 39.46 10.81
CA SER A 25 19.09 39.01 12.16
C SER A 25 20.00 37.77 12.20
N GLN A 26 20.23 37.11 11.05
CA GLN A 26 21.20 36.01 10.93
C GLN A 26 22.60 36.50 10.52
N LYS A 27 22.74 37.71 9.96
CA LYS A 27 24.02 38.22 9.44
C LYS A 27 25.12 38.31 10.51
N LYS A 28 24.81 38.72 11.73
CA LYS A 28 25.79 38.77 12.83
C LYS A 28 26.34 37.38 13.21
N ARG A 29 25.55 36.32 13.03
CA ARG A 29 26.00 34.92 13.25
C ARG A 29 27.02 34.49 12.20
N VAL A 30 26.87 34.97 10.95
CA VAL A 30 27.87 34.78 9.90
C VAL A 30 29.16 35.51 10.24
N VAL A 31 29.09 36.76 10.72
CA VAL A 31 30.28 37.53 11.12
C VAL A 31 31.04 36.83 12.26
N VAL A 32 30.34 36.32 13.29
CA VAL A 32 30.97 35.55 14.37
C VAL A 32 31.57 34.23 13.84
N LEU A 33 30.86 33.50 12.96
CA LEU A 33 31.39 32.26 12.36
C LEU A 33 32.62 32.53 11.48
N GLN A 34 32.63 33.65 10.72
CA GLN A 34 33.77 34.08 9.91
C GLN A 34 34.97 34.51 10.76
N ALA A 35 34.74 35.16 11.91
CA ALA A 35 35.79 35.47 12.87
C ALA A 35 36.39 34.18 13.48
N VAL A 36 35.56 33.19 13.83
CA VAL A 36 36.05 31.87 14.28
C VAL A 36 36.83 31.15 13.18
N ASP A 37 36.30 31.11 11.94
CA ASP A 37 36.99 30.57 10.75
C ASP A 37 38.34 31.26 10.48
N ALA A 38 38.50 32.55 10.84
CA ALA A 38 39.77 33.27 10.76
C ALA A 38 40.72 32.85 11.88
N THR A 39 40.28 32.87 13.15
CA THR A 39 41.14 32.49 14.29
C THR A 39 41.65 31.05 14.20
N LEU A 40 40.85 30.11 13.67
CA LEU A 40 41.30 28.72 13.46
C LEU A 40 42.41 28.62 12.39
N LYS A 41 42.36 29.46 11.35
CA LYS A 41 43.42 29.55 10.32
C LYS A 41 44.68 30.18 10.89
N GLU A 42 44.56 31.27 11.65
CA GLU A 42 45.69 31.92 12.33
C GLU A 42 46.39 30.97 13.33
N GLN A 43 45.61 30.13 14.01
CA GLN A 43 46.11 29.10 14.94
C GLN A 43 46.50 27.78 14.26
N ASN A 44 46.56 27.72 12.92
CA ASN A 44 46.86 26.51 12.12
C ASN A 44 46.08 25.25 12.55
N THR A 45 44.87 25.43 13.09
CA THR A 45 44.06 24.36 13.68
C THR A 45 43.04 23.86 12.65
N PRO A 46 42.92 22.54 12.41
CA PRO A 46 41.99 22.02 11.40
C PRO A 46 40.53 22.34 11.79
N PRO A 47 39.68 22.76 10.82
CA PRO A 47 38.28 23.13 11.06
C PRO A 47 37.46 21.90 11.42
N SER A 48 37.46 21.58 12.71
CA SER A 48 36.89 20.38 13.32
C SER A 48 35.95 20.80 14.44
N ALA A 49 34.98 19.94 14.79
CA ALA A 49 34.04 20.22 15.89
C ALA A 49 34.76 20.65 17.18
N THR A 50 35.86 19.96 17.52
CA THR A 50 36.75 20.29 18.64
C THR A 50 37.36 21.70 18.55
N GLY A 51 37.84 22.10 17.37
CA GLY A 51 38.43 23.43 17.14
C GLY A 51 37.38 24.54 17.27
N TYR A 52 36.25 24.40 16.57
CA TYR A 52 35.12 25.34 16.68
C TYR A 52 34.62 25.47 18.12
N PHE A 53 34.49 24.35 18.83
CA PHE A 53 34.06 24.31 20.23
C PHE A 53 35.03 25.06 21.16
N ALA A 54 36.35 24.83 21.02
CA ALA A 54 37.35 25.50 21.83
C ALA A 54 37.37 27.02 21.61
N ALA A 55 37.31 27.48 20.36
CA ALA A 55 37.27 28.89 20.01
C ALA A 55 36.00 29.59 20.54
N LEU A 56 34.82 28.97 20.34
CA LEU A 56 33.55 29.50 20.83
C LEU A 56 33.50 29.56 22.37
N LEU A 57 34.07 28.58 23.07
CA LEU A 57 34.15 28.57 24.53
C LEU A 57 35.08 29.69 25.07
N GLY A 58 36.19 29.96 24.38
CA GLY A 58 37.07 31.09 24.70
C GLY A 58 36.38 32.46 24.53
N LEU A 59 35.67 32.65 23.42
CA LEU A 59 34.89 33.87 23.15
C LEU A 59 33.76 34.06 24.18
N LEU A 60 33.08 32.99 24.58
CA LEU A 60 32.03 33.03 25.62
C LEU A 60 32.59 33.42 26.99
N ASN A 61 33.79 32.92 27.35
CA ASN A 61 34.46 33.31 28.59
C ASN A 61 34.78 34.81 28.61
N GLN A 62 35.34 35.34 27.52
CA GLN A 62 35.66 36.77 27.37
C GLN A 62 34.42 37.68 27.39
N SER A 63 33.30 37.28 26.75
CA SER A 63 32.10 38.12 26.75
C SER A 63 31.42 38.20 28.12
N ILE A 64 31.54 37.14 28.94
CA ILE A 64 31.04 37.10 30.32
C ILE A 64 31.96 37.86 31.28
N GLU A 65 33.29 37.69 31.17
CA GLU A 65 34.27 38.45 31.97
C GLU A 65 34.20 39.97 31.71
N SER A 66 33.82 40.38 30.49
CA SER A 66 33.57 41.80 30.17
C SER A 66 32.18 42.32 30.59
N GLY A 67 31.35 41.49 31.23
CA GLY A 67 30.00 41.86 31.69
C GLY A 67 28.93 41.96 30.58
N ASN A 68 29.27 41.67 29.32
CA ASN A 68 28.39 41.84 28.15
C ASN A 68 27.45 40.63 27.92
N VAL A 69 26.79 40.16 28.98
CA VAL A 69 26.01 38.91 28.98
C VAL A 69 24.81 38.98 28.01
N GLU A 70 24.16 40.15 27.90
CA GLU A 70 22.97 40.36 27.05
C GLU A 70 23.29 40.73 25.59
N SER A 71 24.57 40.76 25.18
CA SER A 71 24.93 41.21 23.83
C SER A 71 24.51 40.22 22.74
N GLU A 72 24.07 40.74 21.59
CA GLU A 72 23.76 39.94 20.39
C GLU A 72 24.95 39.07 19.91
N THR A 73 26.18 39.45 20.26
CA THR A 73 27.38 38.64 20.03
C THR A 73 27.39 37.40 20.91
N THR A 74 27.14 37.53 22.22
CA THR A 74 26.97 36.41 23.16
C THR A 74 25.86 35.47 22.70
N ALA A 75 24.71 35.99 22.27
CA ALA A 75 23.63 35.16 21.69
C ALA A 75 24.03 34.44 20.39
N SER A 76 24.89 35.06 19.57
CA SER A 76 25.43 34.44 18.35
C SER A 76 26.46 33.34 18.67
N VAL A 77 27.32 33.54 19.67
CA VAL A 77 28.29 32.54 20.15
C VAL A 77 27.58 31.33 20.75
N VAL A 78 26.59 31.53 21.62
CA VAL A 78 25.82 30.43 22.23
C VAL A 78 24.98 29.68 21.18
N TYR A 79 24.44 30.36 20.16
CA TYR A 79 23.79 29.68 19.02
C TYR A 79 24.76 28.78 18.23
N LEU A 80 26.00 29.21 17.99
CA LEU A 80 27.00 28.37 17.32
C LEU A 80 27.45 27.21 18.23
N LEU A 81 27.51 27.42 19.55
CA LEU A 81 27.82 26.37 20.52
C LEU A 81 26.74 25.26 20.54
N ASP A 82 25.45 25.61 20.43
CA ASP A 82 24.31 24.68 20.30
C ASP A 82 24.39 23.86 18.99
N VAL A 83 24.93 24.45 17.92
CA VAL A 83 25.15 23.76 16.64
C VAL A 83 26.34 22.79 16.69
N VAL A 84 27.41 23.13 17.40
CA VAL A 84 28.68 22.37 17.42
C VAL A 84 28.72 21.30 18.52
N THR A 85 28.09 21.54 19.68
CA THR A 85 28.13 20.60 20.83
C THR A 85 27.69 19.17 20.52
N PRO A 86 26.63 18.89 19.72
CA PRO A 86 26.24 17.52 19.37
C PRO A 86 27.28 16.72 18.57
N TYR A 87 28.24 17.40 17.93
CA TYR A 87 29.31 16.77 17.13
C TYR A 87 30.66 16.76 17.87
N THR A 88 30.70 17.24 19.11
CA THR A 88 31.92 17.34 19.92
C THR A 88 32.15 16.04 20.68
N PRO A 89 33.38 15.48 20.75
CA PRO A 89 33.63 14.21 21.43
C PRO A 89 33.20 14.22 22.91
N GLN A 90 32.41 13.24 23.33
CA GLN A 90 31.87 13.14 24.70
C GLN A 90 32.91 13.31 25.82
N PRO A 91 34.14 12.75 25.75
CA PRO A 91 35.15 12.94 26.81
C PRO A 91 35.55 14.41 27.02
N LEU A 92 35.51 15.23 25.97
CA LEU A 92 35.77 16.67 26.06
C LEU A 92 34.60 17.40 26.72
N LEU A 93 33.36 17.05 26.36
CA LEU A 93 32.15 17.60 26.99
C LEU A 93 32.06 17.27 28.48
N ARG A 94 32.49 16.06 28.90
CA ARG A 94 32.63 15.70 30.33
C ARG A 94 33.70 16.54 31.01
N SER A 95 34.93 16.55 30.50
CA SER A 95 36.06 17.24 31.15
C SER A 95 35.88 18.76 31.26
N LYS A 96 35.03 19.36 30.42
CA LYS A 96 34.70 20.79 30.45
C LYS A 96 33.31 21.13 31.01
N PHE A 97 32.52 20.13 31.44
CA PHE A 97 31.12 20.33 31.88
C PHE A 97 30.97 21.46 32.90
N THR A 98 31.75 21.42 33.99
CA THR A 98 31.69 22.42 35.07
C THR A 98 32.06 23.83 34.60
N GLN A 99 33.03 23.96 33.70
CA GLN A 99 33.42 25.26 33.12
C GLN A 99 32.28 25.84 32.28
N ILE A 100 31.70 25.02 31.38
CA ILE A 100 30.65 25.47 30.45
C ILE A 100 29.34 25.77 31.21
N LEU A 101 28.98 24.93 32.20
CA LEU A 101 27.80 25.18 33.04
C LEU A 101 27.96 26.47 33.87
N THR A 102 29.17 26.79 34.34
CA THR A 102 29.43 28.05 35.06
C THR A 102 29.28 29.28 34.15
N LEU A 103 29.60 29.16 32.85
CA LEU A 103 29.41 30.23 31.86
C LEU A 103 27.95 30.33 31.36
N LEU A 104 27.22 29.22 31.25
CA LEU A 104 25.81 29.23 30.85
C LEU A 104 24.84 29.56 32.00
N ALA A 105 25.21 29.31 33.26
CA ALA A 105 24.32 29.54 34.41
C ALA A 105 23.85 31.00 34.57
N PRO A 106 24.70 32.04 34.40
CA PRO A 106 24.24 33.43 34.39
C PRO A 106 23.20 33.70 33.29
N VAL A 107 23.46 33.20 32.07
CA VAL A 107 22.57 33.35 30.91
C VAL A 107 21.21 32.69 31.14
N LEU A 108 21.20 31.51 31.77
CA LEU A 108 19.99 30.74 32.09
C LEU A 108 19.15 31.31 33.26
N LEU A 109 19.69 32.29 34.00
CA LEU A 109 19.04 32.89 35.18
C LEU A 109 18.59 34.35 34.96
N LEU A 110 18.84 34.93 33.77
CA LEU A 110 18.35 36.25 33.37
C LEU A 110 16.82 36.24 33.17
N GLN A 111 16.10 37.05 33.94
CA GLN A 111 14.63 37.07 33.94
C GLN A 111 14.04 37.55 32.60
N ASP A 112 14.60 38.61 32.01
CA ASP A 112 14.11 39.23 30.77
C ASP A 112 14.85 38.78 29.49
N ALA A 113 15.72 37.77 29.57
CA ALA A 113 16.52 37.32 28.42
C ALA A 113 15.68 36.92 27.19
N GLU A 114 16.29 37.13 26.01
CA GLU A 114 15.71 36.77 24.73
C GLU A 114 15.34 35.29 24.65
N ALA A 115 14.16 35.02 24.09
CA ALA A 115 13.70 33.65 23.85
C ALA A 115 14.57 32.84 22.87
N ILE A 116 15.47 33.49 22.10
CA ILE A 116 16.46 32.81 21.26
C ILE A 116 17.65 32.34 22.13
N LEU A 117 18.23 33.25 22.90
CA LEU A 117 19.38 33.02 23.80
C LEU A 117 19.09 31.90 24.81
N LEU A 118 17.91 31.89 25.43
CA LEU A 118 17.51 30.84 26.37
C LEU A 118 17.30 29.48 25.65
N ARG A 119 16.72 29.47 24.44
CA ARG A 119 16.48 28.22 23.69
C ARG A 119 17.75 27.54 23.20
N THR A 120 18.79 28.31 22.85
CA THR A 120 20.11 27.77 22.47
C THR A 120 20.90 27.33 23.69
N SER A 121 20.84 28.10 24.79
CA SER A 121 21.44 27.70 26.07
C SER A 121 20.88 26.36 26.58
N ILE A 122 19.57 26.13 26.43
CA ILE A 122 18.94 24.82 26.73
C ILE A 122 19.46 23.71 25.81
N GLY A 123 19.76 23.97 24.54
CA GLY A 123 20.27 22.97 23.59
C GLY A 123 21.75 22.61 23.80
N CYS A 124 22.58 23.59 24.15
CA CYS A 124 23.90 23.34 24.73
C CYS A 124 23.79 22.44 25.97
N LEU A 125 22.86 22.75 26.88
CA LEU A 125 22.68 22.02 28.13
C LEU A 125 22.18 20.59 27.94
N GLU A 126 21.23 20.37 27.01
CA GLU A 126 20.80 19.04 26.56
C GLU A 126 21.99 18.20 26.07
N SER A 127 22.80 18.76 25.15
CA SER A 127 23.96 18.10 24.57
C SER A 127 25.04 17.77 25.61
N LEU A 128 25.22 18.66 26.60
CA LEU A 128 26.13 18.46 27.72
C LEU A 128 25.65 17.35 28.67
N LEU A 129 24.36 17.29 28.98
CA LEU A 129 23.77 16.29 29.87
C LEU A 129 23.77 14.89 29.25
N LEU A 130 23.43 14.78 27.96
CA LEU A 130 23.49 13.52 27.19
C LEU A 130 24.92 12.95 27.08
N ALA A 131 25.94 13.77 27.27
CA ALA A 131 27.34 13.35 27.20
C ALA A 131 27.91 12.78 28.51
N GLN A 132 27.19 12.84 29.64
CA GLN A 132 27.72 12.49 30.98
C GLN A 132 27.77 10.97 31.25
N ASP A 133 28.54 10.57 32.27
CA ASP A 133 28.58 9.20 32.79
C ASP A 133 27.99 9.09 34.21
N LEU A 134 27.78 7.85 34.66
CA LEU A 134 27.12 7.52 35.92
C LEU A 134 27.80 8.18 37.13
N ALA A 135 29.13 8.13 37.21
CA ALA A 135 29.90 8.77 38.28
C ALA A 135 29.71 10.29 38.33
N SER A 136 29.53 10.94 37.17
CA SER A 136 29.17 12.37 37.11
C SER A 136 27.74 12.63 37.63
N TRP A 137 26.82 11.67 37.44
CA TRP A 137 25.46 11.75 37.98
C TRP A 137 25.35 11.44 39.47
N ASP A 138 26.32 10.74 40.08
CA ASP A 138 26.34 10.48 41.53
C ASP A 138 26.77 11.69 42.37
N LEU A 139 27.29 12.75 41.73
CA LEU A 139 27.65 14.00 42.39
C LEU A 139 26.45 14.69 43.06
N SER A 140 26.70 15.23 44.25
CA SER A 140 25.70 15.90 45.08
C SER A 140 25.11 17.15 44.42
N VAL A 141 23.83 17.45 44.68
CA VAL A 141 23.13 18.63 44.12
C VAL A 141 23.78 19.96 44.53
N THR A 142 24.49 19.98 45.66
CA THR A 142 25.30 21.09 46.15
C THR A 142 26.51 21.42 45.27
N GLN A 143 27.06 20.45 44.54
CA GLN A 143 28.18 20.63 43.62
C GLN A 143 27.71 21.11 42.23
N ILE A 144 28.63 21.67 41.44
CA ILE A 144 28.34 22.13 40.06
C ILE A 144 28.42 20.92 39.12
N GLY A 145 27.36 20.10 39.14
CA GLY A 145 27.24 18.84 38.40
C GLY A 145 25.89 18.66 37.68
N PRO A 146 25.70 17.53 36.98
CA PRO A 146 24.55 17.27 36.10
C PRO A 146 23.18 17.42 36.77
N ARG A 147 23.03 17.01 38.04
CA ARG A 147 21.77 17.20 38.81
C ARG A 147 21.38 18.68 38.91
N ARG A 148 22.34 19.58 39.12
CA ARG A 148 22.12 21.03 39.23
C ARG A 148 21.75 21.67 37.88
N ALA A 149 22.28 21.15 36.78
CA ALA A 149 21.86 21.52 35.44
C ALA A 149 20.41 21.09 35.14
N VAL A 150 20.01 19.87 35.53
CA VAL A 150 18.62 19.40 35.41
C VAL A 150 17.66 20.24 36.26
N ALA A 151 18.05 20.67 37.47
CA ALA A 151 17.26 21.61 38.27
C ALA A 151 17.02 22.96 37.54
N GLY A 152 18.02 23.46 36.80
CA GLY A 152 17.85 24.63 35.91
C GLY A 152 16.84 24.39 34.78
N LEU A 153 16.88 23.22 34.14
CA LEU A 153 15.89 22.84 33.12
C LEU A 153 14.47 22.70 33.69
N LEU A 154 14.32 22.16 34.92
CA LEU A 154 13.04 22.05 35.60
C LEU A 154 12.43 23.43 35.87
N ASN A 155 13.22 24.41 36.32
CA ASN A 155 12.75 25.80 36.45
C ASN A 155 12.31 26.40 35.11
N LEU A 156 13.11 26.25 34.05
CA LEU A 156 12.79 26.75 32.70
C LEU A 156 11.60 26.01 32.04
N SER A 157 11.26 24.81 32.52
CA SER A 157 10.07 24.09 32.08
C SER A 157 8.75 24.73 32.57
N MET A 158 8.82 25.65 33.55
CA MET A 158 7.69 26.40 34.13
C MET A 158 7.63 27.89 33.71
N ASP A 159 8.58 28.35 32.87
CA ASP A 159 8.69 29.73 32.38
C ASP A 159 7.40 30.27 31.72
N SER A 160 7.11 31.57 31.77
CA SER A 160 5.88 32.13 31.17
C SER A 160 5.88 32.05 29.63
N LYS A 161 7.05 32.12 28.98
CA LYS A 161 7.27 32.16 27.53
C LYS A 161 7.14 30.72 26.96
N PRO A 162 6.08 30.37 26.20
CA PRO A 162 5.79 28.98 25.81
C PRO A 162 6.87 28.34 24.91
N LYS A 163 7.62 29.16 24.15
CA LYS A 163 8.75 28.71 23.32
C LYS A 163 9.96 28.26 24.13
N ILE A 164 10.08 28.67 25.41
CA ILE A 164 11.13 28.22 26.33
C ILE A 164 10.67 26.95 27.06
N ARG A 165 9.49 26.94 27.70
CA ARG A 165 8.93 25.73 28.35
C ARG A 165 9.02 24.50 27.48
N LYS A 166 8.49 24.58 26.26
CA LYS A 166 8.48 23.43 25.34
C LYS A 166 9.91 22.96 25.01
N ARG A 167 10.87 23.88 24.82
CA ARG A 167 12.28 23.52 24.56
C ARG A 167 12.93 22.82 25.77
N ALA A 168 12.61 23.25 26.98
CA ALA A 168 13.10 22.65 28.22
C ALA A 168 12.44 21.28 28.49
N GLN A 169 11.13 21.14 28.27
CA GLN A 169 10.40 19.87 28.34
C GLN A 169 10.89 18.86 27.28
N ASP A 170 11.10 19.31 26.03
CA ASP A 170 11.69 18.49 24.96
C ASP A 170 13.10 18.00 25.34
N ALA A 171 13.92 18.87 25.97
CA ALA A 171 15.27 18.52 26.44
C ALA A 171 15.25 17.53 27.61
N LEU A 172 14.43 17.78 28.64
CA LEU A 172 14.23 16.86 29.78
C LEU A 172 13.77 15.49 29.30
N LYS A 173 12.80 15.43 28.37
CA LYS A 173 12.30 14.19 27.79
C LYS A 173 13.36 13.41 27.02
N ARG A 174 14.31 14.07 26.37
CA ARG A 174 15.45 13.41 25.69
C ARG A 174 16.52 12.94 26.65
N VAL A 175 16.86 13.72 27.68
CA VAL A 175 17.84 13.32 28.70
C VAL A 175 17.34 12.09 29.44
N LEU A 176 16.09 12.09 29.92
CA LEU A 176 15.51 10.94 30.63
C LEU A 176 15.39 9.68 29.76
N LYS A 177 15.11 9.81 28.45
CA LYS A 177 15.07 8.67 27.50
C LYS A 177 16.45 8.11 27.11
N ASN A 178 17.55 8.73 27.54
CA ASN A 178 18.92 8.29 27.24
C ASN A 178 19.72 8.12 28.55
N PRO A 179 19.44 7.06 29.35
CA PRO A 179 20.22 6.77 30.56
C PRO A 179 21.71 6.56 30.24
N PRO A 180 22.62 7.00 31.12
CA PRO A 180 24.04 6.62 31.02
C PRO A 180 24.17 5.09 31.19
N PRO A 181 25.16 4.44 30.56
CA PRO A 181 25.34 2.98 30.67
C PRO A 181 25.45 2.53 32.13
N SER A 182 24.44 1.79 32.62
CA SER A 182 24.31 1.37 34.01
C SER A 182 23.53 0.05 34.12
N PRO A 183 23.52 -0.61 35.29
CA PRO A 183 22.65 -1.77 35.55
C PRO A 183 21.14 -1.41 35.68
N SER A 184 20.81 -0.13 35.80
CA SER A 184 19.44 0.39 35.89
C SER A 184 18.94 0.79 34.50
N VAL A 185 17.67 0.46 34.21
CA VAL A 185 16.94 0.98 33.03
C VAL A 185 16.61 2.46 33.20
N ASP A 186 16.32 2.90 34.44
CA ASP A 186 15.98 4.29 34.73
C ASP A 186 17.20 5.21 34.76
N HIS A 187 17.02 6.42 34.22
CA HIS A 187 17.99 7.50 34.25
C HIS A 187 18.14 8.07 35.68
N PRO A 188 19.37 8.24 36.24
CA PRO A 188 19.59 8.62 37.66
C PRO A 188 18.88 9.90 38.15
N ALA A 189 18.59 10.84 37.25
CA ALA A 189 17.84 12.06 37.57
C ALA A 189 16.30 11.90 37.63
N ALA A 190 15.72 10.77 37.20
CA ALA A 190 14.27 10.59 37.09
C ALA A 190 13.54 10.81 38.43
N ASP A 191 14.07 10.25 39.52
CA ASP A 191 13.50 10.39 40.87
C ASP A 191 13.47 11.86 41.35
N MET A 192 14.49 12.64 40.99
CA MET A 192 14.61 14.06 41.29
C MET A 192 13.67 14.91 40.44
N CYS A 193 13.54 14.59 39.14
CA CYS A 193 12.55 15.22 38.26
C CYS A 193 11.12 14.99 38.78
N ALA A 194 10.78 13.74 39.11
CA ALA A 194 9.48 13.38 39.68
C ALA A 194 9.21 14.10 41.01
N HIS A 195 10.19 14.12 41.94
CA HIS A 195 10.07 14.87 43.20
C HIS A 195 9.82 16.36 42.97
N THR A 196 10.57 16.98 42.05
CA THR A 196 10.49 18.44 41.81
C THR A 196 9.16 18.81 41.15
N ALA A 197 8.71 18.02 40.17
CA ALA A 197 7.42 18.24 39.52
C ALA A 197 6.24 18.00 40.48
N LEU A 198 6.29 16.95 41.31
CA LEU A 198 5.28 16.66 42.33
C LEU A 198 5.21 17.79 43.36
N SER A 199 6.34 18.18 43.96
CA SER A 199 6.39 19.28 44.93
C SER A 199 5.92 20.61 44.32
N THR A 200 6.27 20.89 43.06
CA THR A 200 5.77 22.09 42.34
C THR A 200 4.25 22.04 42.14
N LEU A 201 3.70 20.85 41.87
CA LEU A 201 2.26 20.64 41.70
C LEU A 201 1.51 20.76 43.04
N GLU A 202 2.05 20.24 44.15
CA GLU A 202 1.53 20.42 45.51
C GLU A 202 1.48 21.91 45.88
N ASP A 203 2.59 22.62 45.68
CA ASP A 203 2.74 24.03 46.04
C ASP A 203 1.77 24.93 45.26
N LEU A 204 1.56 24.65 43.97
CA LEU A 204 0.61 25.38 43.12
C LEU A 204 -0.84 25.00 43.40
N ALA A 205 -1.15 23.73 43.65
CA ALA A 205 -2.50 23.29 44.03
C ALA A 205 -2.92 23.90 45.37
N GLY A 206 -2.03 23.90 46.37
CA GLY A 206 -2.26 24.55 47.66
C GLY A 206 -2.55 26.05 47.53
N LYS A 207 -1.77 26.77 46.71
CA LYS A 207 -1.98 28.21 46.43
C LYS A 207 -3.28 28.46 45.66
N ALA A 208 -3.62 27.63 44.67
CA ALA A 208 -4.88 27.73 43.93
C ALA A 208 -6.11 27.51 44.84
N VAL A 209 -6.08 26.50 45.71
CA VAL A 209 -7.13 26.23 46.70
C VAL A 209 -7.27 27.37 47.72
N GLN A 210 -6.17 27.96 48.18
CA GLN A 210 -6.21 29.14 49.07
C GLN A 210 -6.80 30.36 48.37
N ALA A 211 -6.38 30.67 47.14
CA ALA A 211 -6.90 31.78 46.35
C ALA A 211 -8.41 31.63 46.08
N ARG A 212 -8.88 30.43 45.70
CA ARG A 212 -10.31 30.13 45.45
C ARG A 212 -11.16 30.16 46.73
N LYS A 213 -10.58 29.95 47.91
CA LYS A 213 -11.26 30.19 49.21
C LYS A 213 -11.44 31.69 49.52
N GLN A 214 -10.61 32.57 48.94
CA GLN A 214 -10.69 34.03 49.12
C GLN A 214 -11.57 34.69 48.04
N GLN A 215 -11.44 34.29 46.78
CA GLN A 215 -12.27 34.80 45.66
C GLN A 215 -13.47 33.86 45.39
N LYS A 216 -14.65 34.26 45.86
CA LYS A 216 -15.87 33.41 45.87
C LYS A 216 -16.50 33.04 44.52
N LYS A 217 -15.93 33.46 43.38
CA LYS A 217 -16.22 32.97 42.02
C LYS A 217 -15.23 33.59 41.00
N GLY A 218 -14.45 32.75 40.32
CA GLY A 218 -13.49 33.12 39.28
C GLY A 218 -12.38 32.07 39.14
N ASP A 219 -11.74 31.99 37.96
CA ASP A 219 -10.51 31.19 37.79
C ASP A 219 -9.40 31.75 38.70
N SER A 220 -8.52 30.87 39.19
CA SER A 220 -7.39 31.30 40.02
C SER A 220 -6.33 31.98 39.15
N PRO A 221 -5.67 33.06 39.63
CA PRO A 221 -4.48 33.61 38.97
C PRO A 221 -3.32 32.58 38.86
N HIS A 222 -3.40 31.44 39.53
CA HIS A 222 -2.43 30.34 39.45
C HIS A 222 -2.83 29.21 38.49
N ASP A 223 -4.04 29.22 37.92
CA ASP A 223 -4.54 28.12 37.08
C ASP A 223 -3.70 27.87 35.81
N PRO A 224 -3.18 28.90 35.09
CA PRO A 224 -2.24 28.68 34.00
C PRO A 224 -0.94 28.01 34.43
N ALA A 225 -0.41 28.36 35.62
CA ALA A 225 0.80 27.74 36.17
C ALA A 225 0.54 26.29 36.59
N LEU A 226 -0.64 25.99 37.13
CA LEU A 226 -1.04 24.63 37.49
C LEU A 226 -1.14 23.72 36.25
N ILE A 227 -1.70 24.23 35.13
CA ILE A 227 -1.68 23.53 33.83
C ILE A 227 -0.25 23.30 33.32
N HIS A 228 0.68 24.24 33.56
CA HIS A 228 2.09 24.05 33.18
C HIS A 228 2.78 22.97 34.04
N ALA A 229 2.42 22.84 35.32
CA ALA A 229 2.91 21.78 36.20
C ALA A 229 2.36 20.40 35.81
N LEU A 230 1.06 20.30 35.47
CA LEU A 230 0.47 19.07 34.91
C LEU A 230 1.18 18.66 33.61
N GLN A 231 1.42 19.60 32.69
CA GLN A 231 2.18 19.33 31.46
C GLN A 231 3.62 18.88 31.74
N LEU A 232 4.27 19.42 32.78
CA LEU A 232 5.59 18.95 33.22
C LEU A 232 5.54 17.49 33.71
N VAL A 233 4.57 17.14 34.57
CA VAL A 233 4.35 15.76 35.04
C VAL A 233 4.15 14.82 33.84
N LYS A 234 3.28 15.17 32.88
CA LYS A 234 3.07 14.40 31.64
C LYS A 234 4.37 14.22 30.84
N THR A 235 5.21 15.25 30.75
CA THR A 235 6.49 15.14 30.03
C THR A 235 7.51 14.25 30.73
N ILE A 236 7.50 14.17 32.06
CA ILE A 236 8.38 13.29 32.85
C ILE A 236 7.90 11.84 32.80
N ALA A 237 6.60 11.59 33.05
CA ALA A 237 6.01 10.25 33.00
C ALA A 237 6.24 9.57 31.64
N SER A 238 6.21 10.34 30.55
CA SER A 238 6.43 9.86 29.18
C SER A 238 7.90 9.79 28.75
N ALA A 239 8.85 9.83 29.69
CA ALA A 239 10.29 9.96 29.43
C ALA A 239 11.23 8.95 30.12
N SER A 240 10.85 8.38 31.27
CA SER A 240 11.53 7.22 31.90
C SER A 240 10.66 5.95 31.76
N GLY A 241 11.01 4.85 32.44
CA GLY A 241 10.19 3.64 32.53
C GLY A 241 8.96 3.86 33.41
N GLY A 242 8.03 4.69 32.95
CA GLY A 242 6.91 5.18 33.75
C GLY A 242 7.32 6.25 34.78
N TRP A 243 6.41 6.50 35.73
CA TRP A 243 6.64 7.38 36.89
C TRP A 243 7.13 6.54 38.08
N PRO A 244 8.08 7.03 38.91
CA PRO A 244 8.66 6.21 39.98
C PRO A 244 7.61 5.61 40.94
N SER A 245 7.55 4.27 41.03
CA SER A 245 6.48 3.52 41.72
C SER A 245 6.25 3.91 43.18
N LYS A 246 7.31 4.36 43.88
CA LYS A 246 7.27 4.89 45.25
C LYS A 246 6.58 6.26 45.39
N LYS A 247 6.29 6.94 44.27
CA LYS A 247 5.70 8.29 44.19
C LYS A 247 4.42 8.33 43.33
N ILE A 248 3.87 7.18 42.94
CA ILE A 248 2.60 7.11 42.20
C ILE A 248 1.43 7.53 43.10
N GLU A 249 1.31 6.96 44.31
CA GLU A 249 0.22 7.27 45.27
C GLU A 249 0.08 8.78 45.53
N ASN A 250 1.15 9.44 45.99
CA ASN A 250 1.18 10.88 46.23
C ASN A 250 0.80 11.70 44.99
N LEU A 251 1.20 11.26 43.79
CA LEU A 251 0.80 11.92 42.55
C LEU A 251 -0.71 11.73 42.30
N CYS A 252 -1.23 10.52 42.47
CA CYS A 252 -2.64 10.21 42.18
C CYS A 252 -3.60 10.87 43.17
N ASP A 253 -3.27 10.95 44.47
CA ASP A 253 -4.04 11.72 45.47
C ASP A 253 -4.04 13.23 45.16
N LEU A 254 -2.92 13.76 44.65
CA LEU A 254 -2.79 15.15 44.24
C LEU A 254 -3.56 15.45 42.94
N LEU A 255 -3.45 14.57 41.93
CA LEU A 255 -4.25 14.63 40.70
C LEU A 255 -5.75 14.53 41.02
N LEU A 256 -6.15 13.69 41.96
CA LEU A 256 -7.52 13.63 42.50
C LEU A 256 -7.98 14.96 43.11
N GLY A 257 -7.17 15.56 43.98
CA GLY A 257 -7.48 16.83 44.63
C GLY A 257 -7.64 17.97 43.61
N ILE A 258 -6.85 17.95 42.53
CA ILE A 258 -6.99 18.90 41.42
C ILE A 258 -8.22 18.55 40.57
N ALA A 259 -8.46 17.29 40.18
CA ALA A 259 -9.62 16.90 39.37
C ALA A 259 -10.96 17.22 40.07
N LYS A 260 -11.06 16.99 41.38
CA LYS A 260 -12.25 17.30 42.21
C LYS A 260 -12.46 18.81 42.45
N THR A 261 -11.55 19.69 42.00
CA THR A 261 -11.66 21.15 42.16
C THR A 261 -11.32 21.98 40.92
N GLY A 262 -10.88 21.35 39.82
CA GLY A 262 -10.27 21.99 38.67
C GLY A 262 -11.24 22.58 37.65
N ASN A 263 -10.68 23.20 36.62
CA ASN A 263 -11.39 23.56 35.40
C ASN A 263 -11.33 22.35 34.43
N GLU A 264 -12.28 22.20 33.50
CA GLU A 264 -12.43 21.03 32.60
C GLU A 264 -11.11 20.63 31.91
N TYR A 265 -10.36 21.62 31.42
CA TYR A 265 -9.04 21.43 30.80
C TYR A 265 -7.98 20.79 31.72
N MET A 266 -8.08 21.02 33.04
CA MET A 266 -7.20 20.36 34.01
C MET A 266 -7.56 18.89 34.15
N THR A 267 -8.85 18.57 34.21
CA THR A 267 -9.34 17.19 34.31
C THR A 267 -8.96 16.38 33.07
N VAL A 268 -9.05 16.97 31.87
CA VAL A 268 -8.52 16.34 30.63
C VAL A 268 -7.01 16.12 30.72
N ALA A 269 -6.22 17.13 31.13
CA ALA A 269 -4.76 16.98 31.26
C ALA A 269 -4.36 15.93 32.32
N ILE A 270 -5.15 15.79 33.39
CA ILE A 270 -5.01 14.75 34.43
C ILE A 270 -5.33 13.37 33.85
N PHE A 271 -6.39 13.27 33.03
CA PHE A 271 -6.76 12.04 32.36
C PHE A 271 -5.69 11.55 31.39
N GLU A 272 -5.09 12.43 30.59
CA GLU A 272 -3.93 12.11 29.74
C GLU A 272 -2.68 11.70 30.55
N ILE A 273 -2.56 12.12 31.81
CA ILE A 273 -1.47 11.68 32.71
C ILE A 273 -1.75 10.26 33.22
N PHE A 274 -2.99 9.93 33.59
CA PHE A 274 -3.36 8.56 33.98
C PHE A 274 -3.15 7.57 32.84
N GLU A 275 -3.55 7.89 31.60
CA GLU A 275 -3.29 7.08 30.41
C GLU A 275 -1.79 6.75 30.23
N MET A 276 -0.93 7.78 30.33
CA MET A 276 0.52 7.65 30.24
C MET A 276 1.15 6.90 31.42
N ILE A 277 0.50 6.89 32.59
CA ILE A 277 0.91 6.08 33.75
C ILE A 277 0.55 4.61 33.51
N PHE A 278 -0.64 4.29 32.99
CA PHE A 278 -1.03 2.92 32.67
C PHE A 278 -0.12 2.30 31.59
N GLU A 279 0.25 3.04 30.55
CA GLU A 279 1.24 2.57 29.56
C GLU A 279 2.58 2.17 30.22
N GLY A 280 3.00 2.88 31.27
CA GLY A 280 4.21 2.60 32.06
C GLY A 280 4.03 1.65 33.25
N MET A 281 2.85 1.04 33.45
CA MET A 281 2.55 0.14 34.58
C MET A 281 2.42 -1.35 34.17
N ALA A 282 2.89 -1.72 32.98
CA ALA A 282 2.90 -3.12 32.52
C ALA A 282 3.98 -4.01 33.18
N ASP A 283 4.91 -3.44 33.96
CA ASP A 283 5.94 -4.19 34.70
C ASP A 283 5.41 -4.74 36.04
N GLU A 284 5.83 -5.94 36.42
CA GLU A 284 5.36 -6.70 37.61
C GLU A 284 5.31 -5.90 38.93
N VAL A 285 6.23 -4.94 39.10
CA VAL A 285 6.36 -4.10 40.31
C VAL A 285 5.17 -3.15 40.49
N ALA A 286 4.35 -2.94 39.46
CA ALA A 286 3.22 -2.02 39.46
C ALA A 286 1.88 -2.63 39.92
N SER A 287 1.68 -3.96 39.83
CA SER A 287 0.35 -4.60 40.00
C SER A 287 -0.33 -4.23 41.34
N THR A 288 0.42 -4.28 42.45
CA THR A 288 -0.09 -4.02 43.82
C THR A 288 -0.80 -2.68 44.05
N LYS A 289 -0.71 -1.73 43.10
CA LYS A 289 -1.36 -0.41 43.18
C LYS A 289 -2.50 -0.24 42.18
N LEU A 290 -2.62 -1.12 41.20
CA LEU A 290 -3.59 -1.02 40.12
C LEU A 290 -5.05 -1.03 40.61
N PRO A 291 -5.50 -1.90 41.55
CA PRO A 291 -6.89 -1.89 42.02
C PRO A 291 -7.29 -0.55 42.65
N ARG A 292 -6.37 0.09 43.41
CA ARG A 292 -6.60 1.41 44.02
C ARG A 292 -6.69 2.51 42.97
N LEU A 293 -5.94 2.44 41.87
CA LEU A 293 -6.07 3.40 40.77
C LEU A 293 -7.41 3.24 40.03
N MET A 294 -7.88 2.01 39.82
CA MET A 294 -9.17 1.76 39.17
C MET A 294 -10.35 2.18 40.04
N GLU A 295 -10.29 1.95 41.36
CA GLU A 295 -11.22 2.51 42.35
C GLU A 295 -11.26 4.05 42.24
N ILE A 296 -10.09 4.70 42.26
CA ILE A 296 -9.91 6.15 42.15
C ILE A 296 -10.50 6.73 40.85
N ILE A 297 -10.35 6.05 39.71
CA ILE A 297 -10.92 6.49 38.43
C ILE A 297 -12.44 6.27 38.41
N SER A 298 -12.94 5.23 39.07
CA SER A 298 -14.39 5.02 39.24
C SER A 298 -15.05 6.09 40.13
N GLU A 299 -14.34 6.62 41.15
CA GLU A 299 -14.79 7.79 41.91
C GLU A 299 -14.86 9.07 41.03
N LEU A 300 -13.97 9.21 40.04
CA LEU A 300 -13.91 10.36 39.15
C LEU A 300 -14.94 10.32 38.00
N ARG A 301 -16.01 9.52 38.12
CA ARG A 301 -17.08 9.41 37.12
C ARG A 301 -17.67 10.80 36.76
N PRO A 302 -17.53 11.27 35.50
CA PRO A 302 -18.13 12.51 35.05
C PRO A 302 -19.65 12.38 34.90
N ALA A 303 -20.35 13.50 34.78
CA ALA A 303 -21.79 13.50 34.51
C ALA A 303 -22.06 12.88 33.12
N ALA A 304 -23.04 11.98 33.02
CA ALA A 304 -23.27 11.15 31.81
C ALA A 304 -23.65 11.89 30.51
N ASN A 305 -23.78 13.22 30.57
CA ASN A 305 -24.03 14.10 29.42
C ASN A 305 -22.86 15.09 29.16
N ASP A 306 -21.75 14.96 29.88
CA ASP A 306 -20.56 15.77 29.67
C ASP A 306 -19.80 15.27 28.43
N THR A 307 -19.89 16.04 27.34
CA THR A 307 -19.31 15.69 26.04
C THR A 307 -17.79 15.88 25.97
N GLN A 308 -17.16 16.50 26.97
CA GLN A 308 -15.72 16.73 27.02
C GLN A 308 -15.00 15.77 27.98
N LEU A 309 -15.56 15.51 29.16
CA LEU A 309 -14.93 14.67 30.19
C LEU A 309 -15.29 13.19 30.08
N THR A 310 -16.46 12.84 29.54
CA THR A 310 -16.88 11.43 29.44
C THR A 310 -16.03 10.62 28.44
N PRO A 311 -15.74 11.10 27.21
CA PRO A 311 -14.92 10.33 26.25
C PRO A 311 -13.51 10.00 26.77
N PRO A 312 -12.71 10.94 27.33
CA PRO A 312 -11.40 10.60 27.88
C PRO A 312 -11.48 9.66 29.09
N TRP A 313 -12.49 9.81 29.96
CA TRP A 313 -12.68 8.92 31.11
C TRP A 313 -12.95 7.46 30.69
N LEU A 314 -13.74 7.25 29.63
CA LEU A 314 -13.97 5.92 29.03
C LEU A 314 -12.70 5.34 28.38
N ALA A 315 -11.87 6.18 27.75
CA ALA A 315 -10.59 5.77 27.18
C ALA A 315 -9.57 5.33 28.27
N ILE A 316 -9.54 6.02 29.42
CA ILE A 316 -8.74 5.58 30.57
C ILE A 316 -9.24 4.25 31.11
N LEU A 317 -10.55 4.07 31.27
CA LEU A 317 -11.12 2.82 31.80
C LEU A 317 -10.77 1.62 30.92
N SER A 318 -10.89 1.75 29.60
CA SER A 318 -10.49 0.68 28.67
C SER A 318 -8.99 0.36 28.77
N ARG A 319 -8.10 1.37 28.82
CA ARG A 319 -6.66 1.14 28.95
C ARG A 319 -6.24 0.59 30.32
N GLY A 320 -6.91 1.02 31.39
CA GLY A 320 -6.68 0.52 32.75
C GLY A 320 -7.08 -0.95 32.91
N TYR A 321 -8.22 -1.36 32.35
CA TYR A 321 -8.64 -2.76 32.36
C TYR A 321 -7.87 -3.65 31.37
N ASP A 322 -7.35 -3.12 30.25
CA ASP A 322 -6.39 -3.85 29.41
C ASP A 322 -5.08 -4.16 30.16
N VAL A 323 -4.53 -3.22 30.93
CA VAL A 323 -3.37 -3.49 31.82
C VAL A 323 -3.75 -4.47 32.94
N SER A 324 -4.96 -4.35 33.50
CA SER A 324 -5.49 -5.30 34.50
C SER A 324 -5.58 -6.71 33.94
N ALA A 325 -6.07 -6.89 32.71
CA ALA A 325 -6.19 -8.19 32.05
C ALA A 325 -4.83 -8.81 31.68
N GLN A 326 -3.77 -8.00 31.55
CA GLN A 326 -2.41 -8.47 31.30
C GLN A 326 -1.69 -8.94 32.57
N LEU A 327 -2.05 -8.41 33.74
CA LEU A 327 -1.45 -8.74 35.04
C LEU A 327 -2.27 -9.78 35.83
N GLU A 328 -3.58 -9.56 35.92
CA GLU A 328 -4.53 -10.29 36.77
C GLU A 328 -5.77 -10.71 35.93
N PRO A 329 -5.59 -11.59 34.92
CA PRO A 329 -6.63 -11.91 33.93
C PRO A 329 -7.90 -12.53 34.53
N GLU A 330 -7.78 -13.44 35.49
CA GLU A 330 -8.93 -14.15 36.07
C GLU A 330 -9.81 -13.23 36.94
N GLU A 331 -9.21 -12.37 37.76
CA GLU A 331 -9.95 -11.40 38.59
C GLU A 331 -10.58 -10.30 37.72
N THR A 332 -9.84 -9.79 36.73
CA THR A 332 -10.36 -8.83 35.75
C THR A 332 -11.59 -9.39 35.01
N PHE A 333 -11.53 -10.66 34.59
CA PHE A 333 -12.65 -11.33 33.92
C PHE A 333 -13.85 -11.58 34.85
N GLN A 334 -13.62 -11.94 36.12
CA GLN A 334 -14.72 -12.12 37.09
C GLN A 334 -15.47 -10.82 37.41
N ASN A 335 -14.75 -9.70 37.46
CA ASN A 335 -15.30 -8.36 37.71
C ASN A 335 -15.96 -7.71 36.47
N LEU A 336 -15.60 -8.18 35.26
CA LEU A 336 -16.06 -7.64 33.97
C LEU A 336 -17.58 -7.39 33.86
N PRO A 337 -18.50 -8.26 34.32
CA PRO A 337 -19.94 -8.04 34.14
C PRO A 337 -20.44 -6.72 34.78
N GLU A 338 -19.95 -6.37 35.97
CA GLU A 338 -20.38 -5.13 36.65
C GLU A 338 -19.82 -3.88 35.98
N ILE A 339 -18.61 -3.97 35.44
CA ILE A 339 -17.93 -2.88 34.74
C ILE A 339 -18.62 -2.62 33.40
N PHE A 340 -18.98 -3.70 32.69
CA PHE A 340 -19.75 -3.66 31.45
C PHE A 340 -21.10 -2.97 31.66
N GLU A 341 -21.87 -3.37 32.69
CA GLU A 341 -23.14 -2.74 33.05
C GLU A 341 -23.00 -1.24 33.37
N LYS A 342 -21.97 -0.84 34.14
CA LYS A 342 -21.68 0.57 34.46
C LYS A 342 -21.36 1.42 33.21
N VAL A 343 -20.81 0.84 32.15
CA VAL A 343 -20.53 1.55 30.88
C VAL A 343 -21.73 1.57 29.94
N LEU A 344 -22.62 0.56 29.97
CA LEU A 344 -23.86 0.56 29.18
C LEU A 344 -24.78 1.75 29.50
N GLU A 345 -24.77 2.27 30.73
CA GLU A 345 -25.55 3.47 31.10
C GLU A 345 -25.27 4.69 30.19
N PHE A 346 -24.03 4.83 29.70
CA PHE A 346 -23.65 5.95 28.83
C PHE A 346 -24.17 5.84 27.39
N LEU A 347 -24.65 4.66 26.98
CA LEU A 347 -25.34 4.49 25.69
C LEU A 347 -26.76 5.08 25.69
N GLU A 348 -27.36 5.38 26.86
CA GLU A 348 -28.60 6.16 26.94
C GLU A 348 -28.37 7.67 26.63
N SER A 349 -27.11 8.12 26.52
CA SER A 349 -26.79 9.54 26.30
C SER A 349 -27.25 10.05 24.93
N PRO A 350 -27.88 11.24 24.84
CA PRO A 350 -28.28 11.83 23.56
C PRO A 350 -27.07 12.20 22.68
N ALA A 351 -25.89 12.43 23.29
CA ALA A 351 -24.69 12.84 22.58
C ALA A 351 -23.99 11.64 21.89
N HIS A 352 -23.93 11.68 20.55
CA HIS A 352 -23.39 10.58 19.73
C HIS A 352 -21.91 10.29 20.01
N ASN A 353 -21.10 11.29 20.35
CA ASN A 353 -19.68 11.09 20.69
C ASN A 353 -19.50 10.29 22.00
N ILE A 354 -20.38 10.50 23.00
CA ILE A 354 -20.39 9.70 24.24
C ILE A 354 -20.76 8.26 23.91
N ARG A 355 -21.76 8.03 23.05
CA ARG A 355 -22.17 6.67 22.66
C ARG A 355 -21.11 5.91 21.88
N ILE A 356 -20.44 6.55 20.91
CA ILE A 356 -19.29 5.97 20.21
C ILE A 356 -18.24 5.53 21.22
N SER A 357 -17.79 6.45 22.07
CA SER A 357 -16.74 6.19 23.08
C SER A 357 -17.13 5.08 24.06
N ALA A 358 -18.41 4.99 24.43
CA ALA A 358 -18.92 3.91 25.28
C ALA A 358 -18.90 2.56 24.55
N SER A 359 -19.31 2.50 23.27
CA SER A 359 -19.21 1.28 22.48
C SER A 359 -17.76 0.85 22.23
N GLU A 360 -16.84 1.78 21.97
CA GLU A 360 -15.41 1.50 21.81
C GLU A 360 -14.79 0.95 23.11
N CYS A 361 -15.18 1.51 24.27
CA CYS A 361 -14.79 1.01 25.59
C CYS A 361 -15.28 -0.44 25.82
N LEU A 362 -16.55 -0.73 25.52
CA LEU A 362 -17.15 -2.07 25.64
C LEU A 362 -16.51 -3.08 24.68
N VAL A 363 -16.20 -2.68 23.44
CA VAL A 363 -15.47 -3.49 22.45
C VAL A 363 -14.06 -3.79 22.94
N SER A 364 -13.36 -2.81 23.51
CA SER A 364 -12.02 -2.99 24.09
C SER A 364 -12.04 -3.99 25.25
N PHE A 365 -13.02 -3.90 26.16
CA PHE A 365 -13.18 -4.90 27.23
C PHE A 365 -13.39 -6.32 26.68
N LEU A 366 -14.25 -6.49 25.67
CA LEU A 366 -14.51 -7.80 25.06
C LEU A 366 -13.26 -8.40 24.39
N ALA A 367 -12.43 -7.56 23.78
CA ALA A 367 -11.21 -7.97 23.09
C ALA A 367 -9.99 -8.21 24.02
N THR A 368 -9.96 -7.61 25.22
CA THR A 368 -8.79 -7.66 26.13
C THR A 368 -9.05 -8.41 27.43
N CYS A 369 -10.26 -8.28 28.01
CA CYS A 369 -10.59 -8.77 29.35
C CYS A 369 -11.24 -10.17 29.37
N ILE A 370 -11.32 -10.85 28.21
CA ILE A 370 -11.75 -12.25 28.10
C ILE A 370 -10.52 -13.11 27.81
N PRO A 371 -10.02 -13.91 28.78
CA PRO A 371 -8.81 -14.73 28.58
C PRO A 371 -9.00 -15.81 27.51
N GLN A 372 -7.95 -16.06 26.71
CA GLN A 372 -7.96 -17.12 25.69
C GLN A 372 -8.28 -18.51 26.29
N SER A 373 -7.82 -18.78 27.52
CA SER A 373 -8.12 -20.01 28.28
C SER A 373 -9.62 -20.24 28.47
N VAL A 374 -10.41 -19.19 28.76
CA VAL A 374 -11.86 -19.27 28.97
C VAL A 374 -12.61 -19.67 27.68
N ILE A 375 -12.10 -19.35 26.50
CA ILE A 375 -12.74 -19.74 25.23
C ILE A 375 -12.44 -21.21 24.87
N LEU A 376 -11.23 -21.68 25.21
CA LEU A 376 -10.78 -23.05 25.01
C LEU A 376 -11.36 -24.01 26.06
N GLU A 377 -11.03 -23.82 27.33
CA GLU A 377 -11.33 -24.70 28.47
C GLU A 377 -11.93 -23.92 29.67
N PRO A 378 -13.17 -23.40 29.56
CA PRO A 378 -13.82 -22.67 30.65
C PRO A 378 -14.19 -23.59 31.83
N SER A 379 -14.12 -23.03 33.03
CA SER A 379 -14.76 -23.63 34.21
C SER A 379 -16.26 -23.33 34.27
N ILE A 380 -16.96 -24.04 35.16
CA ILE A 380 -18.39 -23.84 35.46
C ILE A 380 -18.68 -22.43 36.01
N TYR A 381 -17.67 -21.72 36.52
CA TYR A 381 -17.80 -20.31 36.93
C TYR A 381 -17.64 -19.37 35.74
N ASP A 382 -16.75 -19.66 34.81
CA ASP A 382 -16.49 -18.83 33.63
C ASP A 382 -17.66 -18.83 32.66
N GLU A 383 -18.26 -19.99 32.39
CA GLU A 383 -19.46 -20.09 31.54
C GLU A 383 -20.62 -19.24 32.12
N LYS A 384 -20.76 -19.18 33.45
CA LYS A 384 -21.75 -18.32 34.13
C LYS A 384 -21.41 -16.83 34.03
N THR A 385 -20.12 -16.47 34.00
CA THR A 385 -19.66 -15.09 33.79
C THR A 385 -19.93 -14.65 32.35
N LEU A 386 -19.65 -15.49 31.35
CA LEU A 386 -20.03 -15.24 29.95
C LEU A 386 -21.55 -15.13 29.79
N GLU A 387 -22.33 -16.02 30.42
CA GLU A 387 -23.80 -15.92 30.42
C GLU A 387 -24.33 -14.61 31.02
N LYS A 388 -23.70 -14.07 32.08
CA LYS A 388 -24.06 -12.76 32.64
C LYS A 388 -23.82 -11.66 31.61
N ILE A 389 -22.64 -11.62 30.99
CA ILE A 389 -22.27 -10.60 30.00
C ILE A 389 -23.23 -10.67 28.79
N ALA A 390 -23.59 -11.87 28.32
CA ALA A 390 -24.58 -12.05 27.25
C ALA A 390 -25.97 -11.51 27.62
N LYS A 391 -26.47 -11.81 28.83
CA LYS A 391 -27.78 -11.32 29.32
C LYS A 391 -27.80 -9.82 29.56
N ILE A 392 -26.69 -9.25 30.03
CA ILE A 392 -26.50 -7.81 30.20
C ILE A 392 -26.50 -7.12 28.82
N ALA A 393 -25.80 -7.69 27.82
CA ALA A 393 -25.84 -7.15 26.46
C ALA A 393 -27.23 -7.27 25.79
N GLU A 394 -28.02 -8.29 26.12
CA GLU A 394 -29.39 -8.44 25.59
C GLU A 394 -30.28 -7.22 25.91
N THR A 395 -29.99 -6.45 26.97
CA THR A 395 -30.76 -5.24 27.32
C THR A 395 -30.58 -4.10 26.31
N LEU A 396 -29.52 -4.08 25.50
CA LEU A 396 -29.30 -3.10 24.43
C LEU A 396 -30.34 -3.18 23.30
N LEU A 397 -31.07 -4.29 23.19
CA LEU A 397 -32.19 -4.43 22.26
C LEU A 397 -33.48 -3.75 22.76
N SER A 398 -33.50 -3.28 24.01
CA SER A 398 -34.65 -2.56 24.57
C SER A 398 -34.80 -1.16 23.99
N VAL A 399 -36.04 -0.63 24.04
CA VAL A 399 -36.42 0.68 23.47
C VAL A 399 -35.60 1.84 24.03
N LYS A 400 -35.06 1.71 25.26
CA LYS A 400 -34.15 2.68 25.89
C LYS A 400 -32.96 3.05 25.00
N TYR A 401 -32.35 2.04 24.37
CA TYR A 401 -31.13 2.18 23.58
C TYR A 401 -31.41 2.32 22.08
N GLN A 402 -32.65 2.65 21.67
CA GLN A 402 -33.01 2.77 20.25
C GLN A 402 -32.19 3.85 19.51
N ALA A 403 -31.78 4.92 20.20
CA ALA A 403 -30.89 5.95 19.66
C ALA A 403 -29.40 5.50 19.55
N ALA A 404 -29.08 4.32 20.09
CA ALA A 404 -27.76 3.73 20.21
C ALA A 404 -27.63 2.37 19.50
N TRP A 405 -28.62 1.98 18.68
CA TRP A 405 -28.64 0.64 18.06
C TRP A 405 -27.47 0.40 17.09
N THR A 406 -26.98 1.44 16.40
CA THR A 406 -25.78 1.33 15.54
C THR A 406 -24.55 0.99 16.37
N GLU A 407 -24.33 1.75 17.46
CA GLU A 407 -23.26 1.53 18.43
C GLU A 407 -23.40 0.15 19.13
N SER A 408 -24.64 -0.27 19.44
CA SER A 408 -24.95 -1.57 20.04
C SER A 408 -24.64 -2.75 19.11
N PHE A 409 -24.89 -2.60 17.81
CA PHE A 409 -24.56 -3.62 16.82
C PHE A 409 -23.04 -3.82 16.68
N VAL A 410 -22.23 -2.75 16.84
CA VAL A 410 -20.77 -2.89 16.91
C VAL A 410 -20.35 -3.72 18.13
N VAL A 411 -20.96 -3.49 19.30
CA VAL A 411 -20.73 -4.30 20.51
C VAL A 411 -21.12 -5.76 20.28
N PHE A 412 -22.32 -6.05 19.75
CA PHE A 412 -22.73 -7.44 19.44
C PHE A 412 -21.77 -8.12 18.45
N GLY A 413 -21.29 -7.39 17.46
CA GLY A 413 -20.27 -7.88 16.53
C GLY A 413 -18.99 -8.30 17.24
N ALA A 414 -18.46 -7.44 18.12
CA ALA A 414 -17.28 -7.76 18.93
C ALA A 414 -17.52 -8.94 19.89
N MET A 415 -18.73 -9.07 20.46
CA MET A 415 -19.08 -10.24 21.28
C MET A 415 -19.02 -11.54 20.48
N PHE A 416 -19.54 -11.58 19.26
CA PHE A 416 -19.41 -12.76 18.40
C PHE A 416 -17.96 -13.07 18.03
N ASP A 417 -17.16 -12.06 17.65
CA ASP A 417 -15.74 -12.24 17.31
C ASP A 417 -14.89 -12.70 18.52
N SER A 418 -15.26 -12.30 19.75
CA SER A 418 -14.54 -12.64 21.00
C SER A 418 -14.97 -13.98 21.59
N LEU A 419 -16.27 -14.25 21.70
CA LEU A 419 -16.83 -15.49 22.25
C LEU A 419 -16.64 -16.68 21.28
N ARG A 420 -16.55 -16.41 19.96
CA ARG A 420 -16.37 -17.42 18.91
C ARG A 420 -17.38 -18.58 19.07
N TRP A 421 -16.91 -19.82 19.11
CA TRP A 421 -17.77 -21.01 19.25
C TRP A 421 -18.50 -21.13 20.60
N ARG A 422 -18.11 -20.36 21.63
CA ARG A 422 -18.84 -20.28 22.92
C ARG A 422 -20.08 -19.38 22.84
N ALA A 423 -20.29 -18.65 21.75
CA ALA A 423 -21.50 -17.85 21.53
C ALA A 423 -22.77 -18.72 21.34
N ASP A 424 -22.65 -19.99 20.98
CA ASP A 424 -23.77 -20.95 20.95
C ASP A 424 -23.82 -21.72 22.29
N PRO A 425 -24.92 -21.69 23.06
CA PRO A 425 -26.22 -21.05 22.79
C PRO A 425 -26.36 -19.61 23.34
N MET A 426 -25.35 -19.08 24.05
CA MET A 426 -25.45 -17.87 24.87
C MET A 426 -26.01 -16.63 24.14
N MET A 427 -25.67 -16.45 22.86
CA MET A 427 -26.01 -15.27 22.06
C MET A 427 -27.22 -15.48 21.13
N LEU A 428 -27.90 -16.63 21.19
CA LEU A 428 -28.98 -16.98 20.25
C LEU A 428 -30.20 -16.06 20.34
N ASN A 429 -30.48 -15.45 21.50
CA ASN A 429 -31.56 -14.47 21.63
C ASN A 429 -31.26 -13.18 20.87
N ILE A 430 -30.05 -12.65 21.06
CA ILE A 430 -29.57 -11.44 20.38
C ILE A 430 -29.58 -11.64 18.86
N LEU A 431 -29.11 -12.81 18.39
CA LEU A 431 -29.18 -13.17 16.97
C LEU A 431 -30.62 -13.17 16.42
N LYS A 432 -31.59 -13.75 17.14
CA LYS A 432 -33.00 -13.76 16.71
C LYS A 432 -33.55 -12.34 16.60
N ALA A 433 -33.34 -11.52 17.64
CA ALA A 433 -33.82 -10.14 17.66
C ALA A 433 -33.23 -9.30 16.51
N VAL A 434 -31.92 -9.39 16.27
CA VAL A 434 -31.25 -8.71 15.14
C VAL A 434 -31.77 -9.26 13.80
N GLY A 435 -31.96 -10.57 13.67
CA GLY A 435 -32.48 -11.20 12.45
C GLY A 435 -33.94 -10.86 12.14
N ASP A 436 -34.79 -10.65 13.15
CA ASP A 436 -36.19 -10.25 12.98
C ASP A 436 -36.32 -8.73 12.75
N LEU A 437 -35.50 -7.89 13.41
CA LEU A 437 -35.31 -6.48 13.03
C LEU A 437 -34.87 -6.36 11.56
N ARG A 438 -33.91 -7.19 11.13
CA ARG A 438 -33.42 -7.27 9.75
C ARG A 438 -34.43 -7.85 8.76
N SER A 439 -35.43 -8.59 9.24
CA SER A 439 -36.54 -9.11 8.44
C SER A 439 -37.69 -8.10 8.30
N ASN A 440 -37.66 -6.97 9.03
CA ASN A 440 -38.63 -5.89 8.89
C ASN A 440 -38.25 -4.96 7.73
N ASP A 441 -39.18 -4.74 6.80
CA ASP A 441 -38.92 -3.89 5.63
C ASP A 441 -38.67 -2.42 5.98
N SER A 442 -39.28 -1.91 7.05
CA SER A 442 -39.14 -0.51 7.49
C SER A 442 -37.85 -0.22 8.28
N PHE A 443 -37.02 -1.24 8.57
CA PHE A 443 -35.80 -1.05 9.34
C PHE A 443 -34.68 -0.45 8.48
N GLY A 444 -34.03 0.63 8.94
CA GLY A 444 -32.97 1.30 8.19
C GLY A 444 -31.61 0.61 8.26
N GLY A 445 -31.25 0.07 9.43
CA GLY A 445 -29.91 -0.47 9.75
C GLY A 445 -29.62 -1.87 9.18
N LYS A 446 -30.05 -2.13 7.93
CA LYS A 446 -30.00 -3.48 7.35
C LYS A 446 -28.58 -3.98 7.11
N LYS A 447 -27.61 -3.10 6.83
CA LYS A 447 -26.21 -3.48 6.56
C LYS A 447 -25.47 -3.88 7.84
N GLU A 448 -25.74 -3.11 8.89
CA GLU A 448 -25.14 -3.22 10.22
C GLU A 448 -25.65 -4.51 10.88
N ALA A 449 -26.95 -4.81 10.74
CA ALA A 449 -27.50 -6.11 11.11
C ALA A 449 -26.96 -7.28 10.25
N ASP A 450 -26.76 -7.09 8.93
CA ASP A 450 -26.15 -8.11 8.08
C ASP A 450 -24.70 -8.42 8.50
N GLU A 451 -23.94 -7.43 8.99
CA GLU A 451 -22.60 -7.65 9.54
C GLU A 451 -22.65 -8.40 10.88
N VAL A 452 -23.55 -8.06 11.81
CA VAL A 452 -23.73 -8.80 13.06
C VAL A 452 -24.13 -10.25 12.81
N ILE A 453 -25.06 -10.50 11.89
CA ILE A 453 -25.48 -11.85 11.48
C ILE A 453 -24.30 -12.59 10.81
N GLY A 454 -23.49 -11.89 10.01
CA GLY A 454 -22.25 -12.43 9.44
C GLY A 454 -21.24 -12.86 10.52
N LYS A 455 -20.97 -12.00 11.51
CA LYS A 455 -20.07 -12.34 12.63
C LYS A 455 -20.63 -13.51 13.45
N ALA A 456 -21.94 -13.56 13.68
CA ALA A 456 -22.60 -14.71 14.31
C ALA A 456 -22.43 -16.02 13.51
N ILE A 457 -22.51 -15.98 12.18
CA ILE A 457 -22.24 -17.10 11.28
C ILE A 457 -20.79 -17.57 11.36
N ARG A 458 -19.81 -16.66 11.48
CA ARG A 458 -18.40 -17.02 11.67
C ARG A 458 -18.13 -17.61 13.06
N ALA A 459 -18.79 -17.08 14.09
CA ALA A 459 -18.57 -17.47 15.48
C ALA A 459 -19.18 -18.85 15.82
N MET A 460 -20.48 -19.04 15.52
CA MET A 460 -21.25 -20.24 15.87
C MET A 460 -21.36 -21.25 14.74
N GLY A 461 -20.98 -20.87 13.52
CA GLY A 461 -21.29 -21.61 12.30
C GLY A 461 -22.73 -21.39 11.81
N PRO A 462 -23.03 -21.76 10.55
CA PRO A 462 -24.36 -21.63 9.96
C PRO A 462 -25.42 -22.51 10.61
N GLY A 463 -25.05 -23.62 11.26
CA GLY A 463 -25.99 -24.59 11.83
C GLY A 463 -26.90 -24.00 12.94
N PRO A 464 -26.33 -23.47 14.04
CA PRO A 464 -27.10 -22.77 15.07
C PRO A 464 -27.85 -21.55 14.51
N VAL A 465 -27.22 -20.80 13.60
CA VAL A 465 -27.82 -19.60 12.98
C VAL A 465 -29.08 -19.93 12.19
N LEU A 466 -29.07 -20.96 11.34
CA LEU A 466 -30.24 -21.32 10.53
C LEU A 466 -31.33 -22.05 11.32
N LYS A 467 -31.01 -22.65 12.47
CA LYS A 467 -32.00 -23.10 13.45
C LYS A 467 -32.71 -21.93 14.13
N ALA A 468 -31.99 -20.83 14.39
CA ALA A 468 -32.56 -19.62 14.98
C ALA A 468 -33.33 -18.76 13.94
N LEU A 469 -32.81 -18.67 12.71
CA LEU A 469 -33.32 -17.85 11.62
C LEU A 469 -33.51 -18.70 10.35
N PRO A 470 -34.54 -19.56 10.29
CA PRO A 470 -34.74 -20.47 9.17
C PRO A 470 -34.95 -19.73 7.84
N LEU A 471 -34.38 -20.28 6.77
CA LEU A 471 -34.46 -19.71 5.41
C LEU A 471 -35.90 -19.65 4.88
N ASN A 472 -36.76 -20.60 5.27
CA ASN A 472 -38.18 -20.66 4.91
C ASN A 472 -38.45 -20.69 3.38
N LEU A 473 -37.53 -21.30 2.60
CA LEU A 473 -37.61 -21.35 1.13
C LEU A 473 -38.19 -22.66 0.58
N ALA A 474 -37.81 -23.82 1.14
CA ALA A 474 -38.31 -25.12 0.69
C ALA A 474 -39.79 -25.34 1.05
N THR A 475 -40.14 -25.09 2.31
CA THR A 475 -41.45 -25.33 2.91
C THR A 475 -42.00 -24.04 3.53
N PRO A 476 -42.53 -23.09 2.71
CA PRO A 476 -42.85 -21.73 3.16
C PRO A 476 -43.99 -21.71 4.20
N VAL A 477 -43.63 -21.44 5.45
CA VAL A 477 -44.55 -21.25 6.57
C VAL A 477 -45.32 -19.94 6.40
N LYS A 478 -46.67 -20.03 6.44
CA LYS A 478 -47.56 -18.86 6.34
C LYS A 478 -47.25 -17.85 7.45
N GLY A 479 -46.97 -16.60 7.06
CA GLY A 479 -46.67 -15.50 7.98
C GLY A 479 -45.18 -15.19 8.16
N GLN A 480 -44.26 -16.06 7.70
CA GLN A 480 -42.83 -15.77 7.66
C GLN A 480 -42.37 -15.53 6.21
N PRO A 481 -41.56 -14.49 5.91
CA PRO A 481 -40.95 -14.32 4.59
C PRO A 481 -39.81 -15.31 4.38
N GLY A 482 -39.43 -15.54 3.11
CA GLY A 482 -38.24 -16.33 2.76
C GLY A 482 -36.97 -15.49 2.90
N ARG A 483 -36.00 -15.94 3.71
CA ARG A 483 -34.75 -15.20 4.03
C ARG A 483 -33.65 -15.40 2.98
N ALA A 484 -33.98 -15.25 1.69
CA ALA A 484 -33.02 -15.40 0.58
C ALA A 484 -31.83 -14.43 0.65
N TRP A 485 -32.01 -13.27 1.29
CA TRP A 485 -30.95 -12.29 1.58
C TRP A 485 -29.81 -12.84 2.45
N MET A 486 -29.98 -14.01 3.08
CA MET A 486 -28.96 -14.64 3.91
C MET A 486 -27.84 -15.32 3.10
N PHE A 487 -28.05 -15.71 1.83
CA PHE A 487 -27.03 -16.42 1.05
C PHE A 487 -25.75 -15.59 0.78
N PRO A 488 -25.81 -14.30 0.41
CA PRO A 488 -24.61 -13.45 0.33
C PRO A 488 -23.83 -13.37 1.64
N ILE A 489 -24.52 -13.36 2.79
CA ILE A 489 -23.90 -13.33 4.13
C ILE A 489 -23.21 -14.67 4.41
N LEU A 490 -23.91 -15.79 4.18
CA LEU A 490 -23.35 -17.14 4.32
C LEU A 490 -22.09 -17.32 3.45
N ARG A 491 -22.12 -16.87 2.18
CA ARG A 491 -20.97 -16.90 1.26
C ARG A 491 -19.74 -16.14 1.81
N ASP A 492 -19.96 -15.00 2.46
CA ASP A 492 -18.88 -14.09 2.87
C ASP A 492 -18.40 -14.28 4.32
N PHE A 493 -19.09 -15.11 5.12
CA PHE A 493 -18.80 -15.33 6.55
C PHE A 493 -18.72 -16.78 7.02
N VAL A 494 -19.28 -17.78 6.32
CA VAL A 494 -19.11 -19.19 6.71
C VAL A 494 -17.64 -19.59 6.60
N SER A 495 -17.10 -20.11 7.69
CA SER A 495 -15.78 -20.72 7.84
C SER A 495 -15.81 -21.62 9.08
N ASN A 496 -14.87 -22.56 9.22
CA ASN A 496 -14.68 -23.42 10.40
C ASN A 496 -15.95 -24.14 10.91
N THR A 497 -16.73 -24.67 9.98
CA THR A 497 -18.04 -25.31 10.25
C THR A 497 -17.97 -26.83 10.04
N LYS A 498 -19.07 -27.53 10.33
CA LYS A 498 -19.32 -28.88 9.84
C LYS A 498 -19.74 -28.84 8.36
N LEU A 499 -19.03 -29.55 7.50
CA LEU A 499 -19.36 -29.78 6.08
C LEU A 499 -20.59 -30.68 5.94
N ALA A 500 -20.84 -31.59 6.89
CA ALA A 500 -22.05 -32.43 6.90
C ALA A 500 -23.35 -31.60 6.90
N HIS A 501 -23.34 -30.39 7.48
CA HIS A 501 -24.48 -29.46 7.45
C HIS A 501 -24.82 -28.96 6.03
N PHE A 502 -23.82 -28.74 5.17
CA PHE A 502 -24.09 -28.42 3.76
C PHE A 502 -24.77 -29.59 3.06
N ARG A 503 -24.32 -30.82 3.35
CA ARG A 503 -24.90 -32.05 2.78
C ARG A 503 -26.33 -32.32 3.28
N SER A 504 -26.66 -32.00 4.53
CA SER A 504 -28.00 -32.24 5.09
C SER A 504 -29.02 -31.16 4.74
N GLU A 505 -28.63 -29.88 4.75
CA GLU A 505 -29.56 -28.75 4.54
C GLU A 505 -29.47 -28.15 3.12
N MET A 506 -28.26 -27.83 2.67
CA MET A 506 -28.06 -27.04 1.45
C MET A 506 -28.20 -27.86 0.17
N VAL A 507 -27.74 -29.11 0.15
CA VAL A 507 -27.89 -30.00 -1.02
C VAL A 507 -29.38 -30.31 -1.29
N PRO A 508 -30.21 -30.75 -0.33
CA PRO A 508 -31.64 -30.95 -0.58
C PRO A 508 -32.37 -29.65 -0.95
N LEU A 509 -32.01 -28.52 -0.33
CA LEU A 509 -32.57 -27.21 -0.70
C LEU A 509 -32.24 -26.86 -2.16
N SER A 510 -31.00 -27.08 -2.61
CA SER A 510 -30.60 -26.88 -4.00
C SER A 510 -31.36 -27.82 -4.95
N GLN A 511 -31.53 -29.09 -4.58
CA GLN A 511 -32.29 -30.06 -5.37
C GLN A 511 -33.76 -29.63 -5.54
N ILE A 512 -34.41 -29.16 -4.46
CA ILE A 512 -35.80 -28.67 -4.52
C ILE A 512 -35.93 -27.43 -5.43
N MET A 513 -34.95 -26.51 -5.40
CA MET A 513 -34.99 -25.34 -6.30
C MET A 513 -34.65 -25.70 -7.74
N PHE A 514 -33.69 -26.60 -7.97
CA PHE A 514 -33.32 -27.05 -9.31
C PHE A 514 -34.44 -27.89 -9.96
N GLN A 515 -35.17 -28.71 -9.18
CA GLN A 515 -36.31 -29.46 -9.70
C GLN A 515 -37.39 -28.50 -10.26
N LYS A 516 -37.70 -27.40 -9.57
CA LYS A 516 -38.63 -26.37 -10.09
C LYS A 516 -38.16 -25.69 -11.37
N VAL A 517 -36.84 -25.67 -11.65
CA VAL A 517 -36.29 -25.20 -12.93
C VAL A 517 -36.49 -26.27 -14.01
N LEU A 518 -36.25 -27.55 -13.70
CA LEU A 518 -36.48 -28.66 -14.61
C LEU A 518 -37.96 -28.85 -14.97
N ASP A 519 -38.87 -28.71 -14.00
CA ASP A 519 -40.33 -28.91 -14.14
C ASP A 519 -40.98 -27.95 -15.16
N HIS A 520 -40.31 -26.84 -15.49
CA HIS A 520 -40.75 -25.88 -16.50
C HIS A 520 -40.34 -26.25 -17.94
N GLY A 521 -39.29 -27.08 -18.10
CA GLY A 521 -38.73 -27.43 -19.40
C GLY A 521 -38.31 -26.21 -20.25
N GLU A 522 -38.51 -26.33 -21.56
CA GLU A 522 -38.00 -25.40 -22.57
C GLU A 522 -38.85 -24.13 -22.79
N ALA A 523 -39.88 -23.89 -21.97
CA ALA A 523 -40.71 -22.69 -22.05
C ALA A 523 -39.92 -21.40 -21.68
N GLU A 524 -40.42 -20.23 -22.09
CA GLU A 524 -39.76 -18.95 -21.81
C GLU A 524 -39.57 -18.71 -20.31
N LYS A 525 -38.30 -18.67 -19.85
CA LYS A 525 -37.95 -18.56 -18.43
C LYS A 525 -38.63 -17.37 -17.73
N THR A 526 -39.63 -17.68 -16.91
CA THR A 526 -40.34 -16.70 -16.07
C THR A 526 -39.40 -16.04 -15.07
N MET A 527 -39.83 -14.91 -14.48
CA MET A 527 -39.06 -14.23 -13.43
C MET A 527 -38.82 -15.14 -12.22
N GLU A 528 -39.79 -15.98 -11.84
CA GLU A 528 -39.68 -16.91 -10.71
C GLU A 528 -38.60 -17.97 -10.94
N ILE A 529 -38.44 -18.43 -12.18
CA ILE A 529 -37.44 -19.44 -12.54
C ILE A 529 -36.04 -18.85 -12.59
N LYS A 530 -35.88 -17.63 -13.12
CA LYS A 530 -34.61 -16.89 -13.04
C LYS A 530 -34.20 -16.66 -11.57
N ILE A 531 -35.17 -16.48 -10.67
CA ILE A 531 -34.93 -16.45 -9.22
C ILE A 531 -34.50 -17.83 -8.71
N TYR A 532 -35.18 -18.94 -9.07
CA TYR A 532 -34.76 -20.29 -8.65
C TYR A 532 -33.36 -20.68 -9.16
N GLU A 533 -33.01 -20.34 -10.40
CA GLU A 533 -31.65 -20.54 -10.95
C GLU A 533 -30.61 -19.72 -10.17
N THR A 534 -30.91 -18.46 -9.89
CA THR A 534 -30.06 -17.59 -9.06
C THR A 534 -29.90 -18.15 -7.64
N LEU A 535 -30.96 -18.71 -7.05
CA LEU A 535 -30.90 -19.35 -5.73
C LEU A 535 -30.05 -20.62 -5.74
N VAL A 536 -30.12 -21.45 -6.79
CA VAL A 536 -29.23 -22.62 -6.94
C VAL A 536 -27.76 -22.16 -6.99
N GLN A 537 -27.42 -21.18 -7.83
CA GLN A 537 -26.07 -20.61 -7.88
C GLN A 537 -25.63 -20.04 -6.52
N GLN A 538 -26.51 -19.31 -5.82
CA GLN A 538 -26.22 -18.73 -4.51
C GLN A 538 -26.01 -19.79 -3.40
N ILE A 539 -26.75 -20.90 -3.42
CA ILE A 539 -26.55 -22.01 -2.46
C ILE A 539 -25.16 -22.61 -2.66
N TRP A 540 -24.79 -22.97 -3.90
CA TRP A 540 -23.47 -23.54 -4.19
C TRP A 540 -22.32 -22.56 -3.99
N ALA A 541 -22.54 -21.26 -4.15
CA ALA A 541 -21.57 -20.23 -3.78
C ALA A 541 -21.25 -20.18 -2.28
N THR A 542 -22.08 -20.78 -1.39
CA THR A 542 -21.71 -20.92 0.03
C THR A 542 -20.74 -22.07 0.30
N LEU A 543 -20.65 -23.08 -0.59
CA LEU A 543 -19.82 -24.28 -0.39
C LEU A 543 -18.33 -23.97 -0.10
N PRO A 544 -17.66 -23.00 -0.76
CA PRO A 544 -16.27 -22.67 -0.42
C PRO A 544 -16.05 -22.28 1.04
N GLY A 545 -17.04 -21.65 1.70
CA GLY A 545 -16.96 -21.34 3.13
C GLY A 545 -17.11 -22.58 4.02
N TYR A 546 -17.95 -23.55 3.62
CA TYR A 546 -18.02 -24.86 4.27
C TYR A 546 -16.74 -25.70 4.08
N CYS A 547 -15.91 -25.36 3.10
CA CYS A 547 -14.61 -25.97 2.85
C CYS A 547 -13.42 -25.21 3.49
N ASP A 548 -13.64 -24.09 4.18
CA ASP A 548 -12.57 -23.39 4.92
C ASP A 548 -12.44 -23.96 6.34
N LEU A 549 -11.39 -24.75 6.59
CA LEU A 549 -11.13 -25.48 7.84
C LEU A 549 -12.33 -26.25 8.45
N PRO A 550 -13.05 -27.11 7.68
CA PRO A 550 -14.13 -27.91 8.22
C PRO A 550 -13.71 -28.91 9.30
N LEU A 551 -14.61 -29.13 10.27
CA LEU A 551 -14.36 -29.89 11.49
C LEU A 551 -14.57 -31.42 11.35
N ASP A 552 -15.08 -31.89 10.22
CA ASP A 552 -15.69 -33.22 10.04
C ASP A 552 -15.38 -33.86 8.66
N VAL A 553 -14.24 -33.50 8.04
CA VAL A 553 -13.86 -33.92 6.67
C VAL A 553 -14.00 -35.43 6.44
N THR A 554 -13.47 -36.24 7.35
CA THR A 554 -13.45 -37.71 7.27
C THR A 554 -14.83 -38.37 7.43
N GLU A 555 -15.83 -37.64 7.93
CA GLU A 555 -17.22 -38.09 8.06
C GLU A 555 -18.10 -37.53 6.92
N ALA A 556 -17.87 -36.28 6.53
CA ALA A 556 -18.72 -35.54 5.61
C ALA A 556 -18.36 -35.75 4.13
N PHE A 557 -17.07 -35.87 3.80
CA PHE A 557 -16.57 -36.04 2.44
C PHE A 557 -16.47 -37.54 2.11
N ASP A 558 -17.62 -38.18 1.90
CA ASP A 558 -17.66 -39.58 1.46
C ASP A 558 -17.69 -39.74 -0.07
N GLN A 559 -17.61 -40.98 -0.53
CA GLN A 559 -17.68 -41.33 -1.95
C GLN A 559 -18.95 -40.77 -2.64
N GLY A 560 -20.10 -40.76 -1.96
CA GLY A 560 -21.35 -40.23 -2.52
C GLY A 560 -21.33 -38.71 -2.69
N PHE A 561 -20.67 -37.99 -1.79
CA PHE A 561 -20.45 -36.55 -1.94
C PHE A 561 -19.40 -36.24 -3.03
N ALA A 562 -18.32 -37.02 -3.12
CA ALA A 562 -17.35 -36.91 -4.21
C ALA A 562 -17.98 -37.16 -5.59
N GLU A 563 -18.83 -38.19 -5.72
CA GLU A 563 -19.60 -38.48 -6.94
C GLU A 563 -20.62 -37.39 -7.29
N LEU A 564 -21.27 -36.78 -6.28
CA LEU A 564 -22.16 -35.64 -6.49
C LEU A 564 -21.40 -34.44 -7.07
N LEU A 565 -20.25 -34.07 -6.48
CA LEU A 565 -19.43 -32.97 -6.98
C LEU A 565 -18.88 -33.26 -8.39
N ALA A 566 -18.45 -34.49 -8.67
CA ALA A 566 -18.03 -34.90 -10.01
C ALA A 566 -19.17 -34.80 -11.04
N ASN A 567 -20.38 -35.22 -10.69
CA ASN A 567 -21.57 -35.08 -11.56
C ASN A 567 -21.89 -33.61 -11.86
N LEU A 568 -21.77 -32.73 -10.88
CA LEU A 568 -22.00 -31.28 -11.06
C LEU A 568 -20.91 -30.65 -11.94
N LEU A 569 -19.63 -30.99 -11.72
CA LEU A 569 -18.52 -30.53 -12.55
C LEU A 569 -18.71 -30.90 -14.03
N TYR A 570 -19.20 -32.11 -14.34
CA TYR A 570 -19.58 -32.46 -15.70
C TYR A 570 -20.81 -31.69 -16.20
N LYS A 571 -21.95 -31.83 -15.52
CA LYS A 571 -23.29 -31.47 -16.04
C LYS A 571 -23.63 -29.97 -15.95
N GLN A 572 -23.08 -29.23 -15.00
CA GLN A 572 -23.46 -27.84 -14.72
C GLN A 572 -22.24 -26.92 -14.85
N THR A 573 -22.05 -26.39 -16.06
CA THR A 573 -20.93 -25.50 -16.42
C THR A 573 -20.82 -24.27 -15.52
N GLU A 574 -21.94 -23.69 -15.11
CA GLU A 574 -22.01 -22.50 -14.25
C GLU A 574 -21.43 -22.75 -12.85
N LEU A 575 -21.65 -23.96 -12.29
CA LEU A 575 -21.17 -24.30 -10.93
C LEU A 575 -19.70 -24.74 -10.89
N ARG A 576 -19.05 -24.98 -12.05
CA ARG A 576 -17.65 -25.42 -12.12
C ARG A 576 -16.72 -24.50 -11.34
N LEU A 577 -16.99 -23.19 -11.34
CA LEU A 577 -16.20 -22.20 -10.61
C LEU A 577 -16.21 -22.43 -9.09
N GLU A 578 -17.40 -22.46 -8.48
CA GLU A 578 -17.53 -22.53 -7.02
C GLU A 578 -17.21 -23.92 -6.48
N VAL A 579 -17.47 -25.00 -7.23
CA VAL A 579 -17.03 -26.36 -6.86
C VAL A 579 -15.50 -26.49 -6.91
N CYS A 580 -14.84 -26.00 -7.97
CA CYS A 580 -13.37 -25.97 -8.04
C CYS A 580 -12.76 -25.09 -6.93
N ARG A 581 -13.40 -23.95 -6.62
CA ARG A 581 -12.97 -23.08 -5.51
C ARG A 581 -13.12 -23.76 -4.16
N ALA A 582 -14.21 -24.49 -3.93
CA ALA A 582 -14.46 -25.21 -2.69
C ALA A 582 -13.47 -26.34 -2.46
N LEU A 583 -13.26 -27.20 -3.47
CA LEU A 583 -12.27 -28.29 -3.40
C LEU A 583 -10.84 -27.76 -3.20
N ARG A 584 -10.49 -26.65 -3.87
CA ARG A 584 -9.22 -25.95 -3.64
C ARG A 584 -9.10 -25.40 -2.22
N THR A 585 -10.13 -24.74 -1.69
CA THR A 585 -10.13 -24.17 -0.33
C THR A 585 -10.02 -25.27 0.74
N LEU A 586 -10.65 -26.43 0.52
CA LEU A 586 -10.54 -27.59 1.40
C LEU A 586 -9.09 -28.06 1.56
N ILE A 587 -8.33 -28.10 0.47
CA ILE A 587 -6.93 -28.55 0.46
C ILE A 587 -6.02 -27.43 0.98
N GLU A 588 -6.10 -26.22 0.43
CA GLU A 588 -5.20 -25.10 0.77
C GLU A 588 -5.34 -24.65 2.23
N SER A 589 -6.54 -24.70 2.82
CA SER A 589 -6.75 -24.34 4.23
C SER A 589 -6.09 -25.34 5.18
N ASN A 590 -6.28 -26.65 4.96
CA ASN A 590 -5.63 -27.69 5.75
C ASN A 590 -4.09 -27.69 5.54
N GLN A 591 -3.61 -27.43 4.32
CA GLN A 591 -2.17 -27.26 4.07
C GLN A 591 -1.56 -26.08 4.83
N ALA A 592 -2.26 -24.94 4.90
CA ALA A 592 -1.79 -23.77 5.63
C ALA A 592 -1.63 -24.04 7.13
N ILE A 593 -2.47 -24.90 7.73
CA ILE A 593 -2.33 -25.33 9.13
C ILE A 593 -1.24 -26.39 9.28
N ALA A 594 -1.16 -27.37 8.38
CA ALA A 594 -0.14 -28.43 8.42
C ALA A 594 1.29 -27.88 8.37
N ALA A 595 1.49 -26.74 7.70
CA ALA A 595 2.77 -26.06 7.49
C ALA A 595 3.18 -25.03 8.57
N ILE A 596 2.44 -24.91 9.69
CA ILE A 596 2.85 -24.05 10.83
C ILE A 596 4.05 -24.68 11.56
N ASP A 597 4.97 -23.86 12.05
CA ASP A 597 6.16 -24.26 12.83
C ASP A 597 5.83 -24.47 14.33
N ASP A 598 6.59 -25.34 14.98
CA ASP A 598 6.27 -25.96 16.29
C ASP A 598 6.20 -24.98 17.49
N GLU A 599 6.65 -23.73 17.35
CA GLU A 599 6.66 -22.71 18.42
C GLU A 599 5.36 -21.87 18.51
N ALA A 600 4.37 -22.13 17.65
CA ALA A 600 3.17 -21.30 17.49
C ALA A 600 1.84 -22.10 17.52
N ASP A 601 1.67 -22.98 18.51
CA ASP A 601 0.51 -23.87 18.64
C ASP A 601 -0.76 -23.19 19.21
N ASP A 602 -1.06 -21.97 18.72
CA ASP A 602 -2.25 -21.20 19.10
C ASP A 602 -3.51 -21.79 18.46
N MET A 603 -4.32 -22.48 19.27
CA MET A 603 -5.57 -23.13 18.87
C MET A 603 -6.67 -22.15 18.39
N ILE A 604 -6.57 -20.87 18.75
CA ILE A 604 -7.51 -19.79 18.38
C ILE A 604 -7.13 -19.25 16.99
N VAL A 605 -5.84 -19.18 16.65
CA VAL A 605 -5.34 -18.93 15.29
C VAL A 605 -5.58 -20.12 14.36
N GLN A 606 -5.37 -21.35 14.85
CA GLN A 606 -5.65 -22.60 14.13
C GLN A 606 -7.15 -22.88 13.95
N SER A 607 -8.03 -22.14 14.65
CA SER A 607 -9.49 -22.29 14.56
C SER A 607 -9.93 -23.75 14.81
N ARG A 608 -9.54 -24.31 15.97
CA ARG A 608 -9.94 -25.67 16.42
C ARG A 608 -9.43 -26.86 15.58
N VAL A 609 -8.90 -26.66 14.37
CA VAL A 609 -8.33 -27.73 13.54
C VAL A 609 -6.85 -27.86 13.85
N THR A 610 -6.46 -28.86 14.64
CA THR A 610 -5.05 -29.09 14.98
C THR A 610 -4.22 -29.51 13.76
N ARG A 611 -2.91 -29.26 13.82
CA ARG A 611 -1.94 -29.71 12.79
C ARG A 611 -2.04 -31.22 12.48
N GLU A 612 -2.27 -32.06 13.48
CA GLU A 612 -2.53 -33.49 13.28
C GLU A 612 -3.82 -33.75 12.47
N THR A 613 -4.91 -33.07 12.83
CA THR A 613 -6.20 -33.20 12.15
C THR A 613 -6.10 -32.73 10.70
N ALA A 614 -5.41 -31.61 10.47
CA ALA A 614 -5.14 -31.09 9.13
C ALA A 614 -4.35 -32.10 8.27
N ARG A 615 -3.35 -32.78 8.81
CA ARG A 615 -2.61 -33.84 8.09
C ARG A 615 -3.49 -35.05 7.78
N LYS A 616 -4.25 -35.55 8.75
CA LYS A 616 -5.21 -36.67 8.58
C LYS A 616 -6.28 -36.33 7.53
N ASN A 617 -6.76 -35.08 7.50
CA ASN A 617 -7.68 -34.59 6.48
C ASN A 617 -7.06 -34.63 5.07
N LEU A 618 -5.82 -34.16 4.91
CA LEU A 618 -5.11 -34.15 3.62
C LEU A 618 -4.83 -35.57 3.12
N GLU A 619 -4.39 -36.47 4.00
CA GLU A 619 -4.17 -37.90 3.69
C GLU A 619 -5.47 -38.58 3.25
N TYR A 620 -6.60 -38.30 3.92
CA TYR A 620 -7.92 -38.81 3.54
C TYR A 620 -8.43 -38.23 2.21
N ILE A 621 -8.32 -36.93 1.97
CA ILE A 621 -8.70 -36.34 0.67
C ILE A 621 -7.81 -36.88 -0.46
N GLY A 622 -6.55 -37.20 -0.15
CA GLY A 622 -5.59 -37.84 -1.06
C GLY A 622 -6.11 -39.14 -1.68
N THR A 623 -6.89 -39.95 -0.95
CA THR A 623 -7.43 -41.22 -1.50
C THR A 623 -8.50 -41.02 -2.59
N PHE A 624 -9.04 -39.80 -2.74
CA PHE A 624 -9.95 -39.44 -3.83
C PHE A 624 -9.23 -38.73 -5.00
N ALA A 625 -7.94 -38.44 -4.87
CA ALA A 625 -7.22 -37.56 -5.80
C ALA A 625 -7.15 -38.11 -7.23
N ALA A 626 -6.79 -39.38 -7.44
CA ALA A 626 -6.75 -39.97 -8.79
C ALA A 626 -8.10 -39.88 -9.53
N ASN A 627 -9.21 -40.16 -8.84
CA ASN A 627 -10.56 -40.07 -9.41
C ASN A 627 -10.95 -38.61 -9.70
N MET A 628 -10.72 -37.69 -8.76
CA MET A 628 -11.08 -36.28 -8.95
C MET A 628 -10.19 -35.59 -9.99
N LEU A 629 -8.91 -35.95 -10.11
CA LEU A 629 -8.03 -35.50 -11.19
C LEU A 629 -8.52 -35.97 -12.56
N ALA A 630 -8.95 -37.23 -12.69
CA ALA A 630 -9.53 -37.72 -13.95
C ALA A 630 -10.80 -36.94 -14.34
N VAL A 631 -11.66 -36.59 -13.38
CA VAL A 631 -12.82 -35.71 -13.62
C VAL A 631 -12.36 -34.31 -14.03
N LEU A 632 -11.46 -33.69 -13.27
CA LEU A 632 -10.99 -32.32 -13.52
C LEU A 632 -10.24 -32.20 -14.86
N PHE A 633 -9.46 -33.19 -15.29
CA PHE A 633 -8.80 -33.21 -16.60
C PHE A 633 -9.83 -33.25 -17.75
N ASN A 634 -10.86 -34.09 -17.65
CA ASN A 634 -11.94 -34.15 -18.63
C ASN A 634 -12.80 -32.87 -18.63
N VAL A 635 -13.00 -32.25 -17.48
CA VAL A 635 -13.71 -30.97 -17.37
C VAL A 635 -12.86 -29.82 -17.90
N TYR A 636 -11.53 -29.87 -17.74
CA TYR A 636 -10.57 -28.91 -18.29
C TYR A 636 -10.55 -28.94 -19.84
N THR A 637 -10.53 -30.13 -20.45
CA THR A 637 -10.64 -30.26 -21.92
C THR A 637 -11.97 -29.74 -22.43
N GLN A 638 -13.08 -30.02 -21.73
CA GLN A 638 -14.44 -29.55 -22.06
C GLN A 638 -14.76 -28.09 -21.67
N THR A 639 -13.80 -27.30 -21.20
CA THR A 639 -14.02 -25.90 -20.78
C THR A 639 -13.32 -24.91 -21.72
N LEU A 640 -13.93 -23.75 -21.95
CA LEU A 640 -13.38 -22.66 -22.78
C LEU A 640 -12.19 -21.96 -22.10
N PRO A 641 -11.20 -21.45 -22.86
CA PRO A 641 -9.96 -20.90 -22.31
C PRO A 641 -10.13 -19.90 -21.15
N GLN A 642 -11.07 -18.97 -21.26
CA GLN A 642 -11.31 -17.92 -20.25
C GLN A 642 -11.80 -18.44 -18.90
N SER A 643 -12.35 -19.67 -18.85
CA SER A 643 -12.84 -20.31 -17.60
C SER A 643 -11.96 -21.47 -17.13
N ARG A 644 -10.86 -21.79 -17.82
CA ARG A 644 -9.92 -22.87 -17.45
C ARG A 644 -9.06 -22.57 -16.22
N GLY A 645 -8.77 -21.31 -15.92
CA GLY A 645 -7.85 -20.90 -14.84
C GLY A 645 -8.21 -21.46 -13.45
N PRO A 646 -9.45 -21.29 -12.95
CA PRO A 646 -9.87 -21.83 -11.65
C PRO A 646 -9.82 -23.36 -11.57
N ILE A 647 -10.10 -24.06 -12.68
CA ILE A 647 -10.00 -25.53 -12.77
C ILE A 647 -8.54 -25.96 -12.65
N LEU A 648 -7.61 -25.26 -13.32
CA LEU A 648 -6.18 -25.54 -13.24
C LEU A 648 -5.61 -25.34 -11.82
N LEU A 649 -6.12 -24.35 -11.08
CA LEU A 649 -5.77 -24.14 -9.67
C LEU A 649 -6.32 -25.25 -8.76
N CYS A 650 -7.51 -25.79 -9.04
CA CYS A 650 -8.05 -26.96 -8.34
C CYS A 650 -7.24 -28.23 -8.64
N ILE A 651 -6.85 -28.44 -9.91
CA ILE A 651 -5.92 -29.51 -10.33
C ILE A 651 -4.60 -29.40 -9.56
N ASN A 652 -4.00 -28.21 -9.52
CA ASN A 652 -2.75 -27.95 -8.81
C ASN A 652 -2.85 -28.30 -7.31
N ALA A 653 -3.99 -28.00 -6.66
CA ALA A 653 -4.23 -28.38 -5.27
C ALA A 653 -4.30 -29.91 -5.10
N PHE A 654 -5.06 -30.64 -5.92
CA PHE A 654 -5.09 -32.11 -5.83
C PHE A 654 -3.74 -32.77 -6.11
N LEU A 655 -2.98 -32.29 -7.09
CA LEU A 655 -1.63 -32.82 -7.39
C LEU A 655 -0.69 -32.70 -6.19
N SER A 656 -0.81 -31.62 -5.40
CA SER A 656 0.00 -31.39 -4.19
C SER A 656 -0.29 -32.32 -3.01
N ILE A 657 -1.35 -33.14 -3.09
CA ILE A 657 -1.72 -34.18 -2.09
C ILE A 657 -1.82 -35.60 -2.69
N THR A 658 -1.52 -35.76 -3.99
CA THR A 658 -1.65 -37.06 -4.66
C THR A 658 -0.50 -37.99 -4.26
N PRO A 659 -0.77 -39.26 -3.86
CA PRO A 659 0.28 -40.23 -3.58
C PRO A 659 1.23 -40.42 -4.76
N SER A 660 2.55 -40.52 -4.51
CA SER A 660 3.56 -40.48 -5.58
C SER A 660 3.42 -41.57 -6.64
N GLN A 661 2.83 -42.73 -6.30
CA GLN A 661 2.53 -43.79 -7.27
C GLN A 661 1.36 -43.41 -8.18
N GLU A 662 0.24 -42.92 -7.62
CA GLU A 662 -0.90 -42.43 -8.41
C GLU A 662 -0.53 -41.23 -9.27
N LEU A 663 0.39 -40.38 -8.80
CA LEU A 663 0.92 -39.25 -9.56
C LEU A 663 1.73 -39.71 -10.78
N MET A 664 2.50 -40.81 -10.66
CA MET A 664 3.17 -41.44 -11.81
C MET A 664 2.15 -42.08 -12.75
N ASP A 665 1.19 -42.86 -12.24
CA ASP A 665 0.15 -43.51 -13.05
C ASP A 665 -0.75 -42.52 -13.80
N THR A 666 -1.03 -41.34 -13.22
CA THR A 666 -1.77 -40.26 -13.88
C THR A 666 -0.92 -39.52 -14.90
N PHE A 667 0.35 -39.26 -14.61
CA PHE A 667 1.28 -38.67 -15.57
C PHE A 667 1.46 -39.56 -16.80
N ASP A 668 1.69 -40.86 -16.60
CA ASP A 668 1.83 -41.85 -17.67
C ASP A 668 0.62 -41.88 -18.60
N LYS A 669 -0.60 -41.77 -18.06
CA LYS A 669 -1.85 -41.69 -18.84
C LYS A 669 -1.89 -40.40 -19.67
N VAL A 670 -1.62 -39.24 -19.07
CA VAL A 670 -1.59 -37.95 -19.77
C VAL A 670 -0.50 -37.92 -20.84
N SER A 671 0.68 -38.48 -20.56
CA SER A 671 1.79 -38.60 -21.50
C SER A 671 1.50 -39.53 -22.68
N LYS A 672 0.84 -40.68 -22.45
CA LYS A 672 0.41 -41.59 -23.51
C LYS A 672 -0.64 -40.94 -24.41
N MET A 673 -1.67 -40.31 -23.82
CA MET A 673 -2.66 -39.54 -24.58
C MET A 673 -2.01 -38.41 -25.39
N LEU A 674 -1.04 -37.68 -24.82
CA LEU A 674 -0.31 -36.64 -25.55
C LEU A 674 0.53 -37.23 -26.68
N ALA A 675 1.21 -38.36 -26.48
CA ALA A 675 1.99 -39.02 -27.52
C ALA A 675 1.12 -39.51 -28.69
N GLU A 676 -0.03 -40.12 -28.40
CA GLU A 676 -1.04 -40.51 -29.40
C GLU A 676 -1.55 -39.28 -30.18
N GLU A 677 -1.88 -38.19 -29.48
CA GLU A 677 -2.38 -36.96 -30.10
C GLU A 677 -1.31 -36.23 -30.93
N LEU A 678 -0.03 -36.38 -30.59
CA LEU A 678 1.10 -35.84 -31.36
C LEU A 678 1.51 -36.71 -32.55
N GLN A 679 1.11 -38.00 -32.57
CA GLN A 679 1.31 -38.93 -33.69
C GLN A 679 0.16 -38.92 -34.70
N LYS A 680 -1.03 -38.42 -34.32
CA LYS A 680 -2.12 -38.14 -35.25
C LYS A 680 -1.67 -37.09 -36.26
N VAL A 681 -1.36 -37.54 -37.48
CA VAL A 681 -1.19 -36.69 -38.65
C VAL A 681 -2.50 -35.89 -38.81
N PRO A 682 -2.44 -34.56 -39.06
CA PRO A 682 -3.65 -33.82 -39.39
C PRO A 682 -4.23 -34.39 -40.69
N GLU A 683 -5.40 -35.02 -40.60
CA GLU A 683 -6.16 -35.38 -41.79
C GLU A 683 -6.38 -34.12 -42.64
N PRO A 684 -6.21 -34.19 -43.98
CA PRO A 684 -6.46 -33.04 -44.84
C PRO A 684 -7.97 -32.76 -44.87
N THR A 685 -8.44 -31.99 -43.90
CA THR A 685 -9.82 -31.52 -43.86
C THR A 685 -10.08 -30.68 -45.09
N GLU A 686 -10.87 -31.21 -46.02
CA GLU A 686 -11.41 -30.47 -47.16
C GLU A 686 -11.95 -29.11 -46.71
N GLU A 687 -11.80 -28.09 -47.58
CA GLU A 687 -11.97 -26.67 -47.24
C GLU A 687 -13.35 -26.32 -46.65
N LYS A 688 -13.54 -26.54 -45.35
CA LYS A 688 -14.76 -26.13 -44.65
C LYS A 688 -14.83 -24.60 -44.68
N PRO A 689 -15.92 -24.02 -45.20
CA PRO A 689 -15.97 -22.60 -45.54
C PRO A 689 -15.83 -21.72 -44.29
N LYS A 690 -15.23 -20.54 -44.47
CA LYS A 690 -14.87 -19.57 -43.41
C LYS A 690 -16.09 -18.96 -42.68
N LYS A 691 -16.82 -19.76 -41.90
CA LYS A 691 -17.96 -19.34 -41.06
C LYS A 691 -17.99 -20.02 -39.69
N ALA A 692 -17.12 -19.55 -38.79
CA ALA A 692 -17.25 -19.78 -37.35
C ALA A 692 -16.66 -18.59 -36.56
N LYS A 693 -17.38 -17.45 -36.47
CA LYS A 693 -17.04 -16.37 -35.52
C LYS A 693 -17.51 -16.75 -34.12
N GLY A 694 -16.89 -17.76 -33.52
CA GLY A 694 -17.14 -18.22 -32.16
C GLY A 694 -15.85 -18.68 -31.47
N PRO A 695 -15.80 -18.74 -30.14
CA PRO A 695 -14.60 -19.14 -29.41
C PRO A 695 -14.28 -20.62 -29.65
N GLN A 696 -13.33 -20.87 -30.56
CA GLN A 696 -12.93 -22.22 -30.94
C GLN A 696 -12.12 -22.88 -29.82
N MET A 697 -12.43 -24.15 -29.53
CA MET A 697 -11.73 -24.94 -28.52
C MET A 697 -10.25 -25.11 -28.89
N PRO A 698 -9.31 -24.96 -27.93
CA PRO A 698 -7.89 -25.26 -28.17
C PRO A 698 -7.69 -26.72 -28.58
N SER A 699 -6.61 -27.00 -29.31
CA SER A 699 -6.24 -28.39 -29.65
C SER A 699 -6.08 -29.25 -28.39
N THR A 700 -6.39 -30.53 -28.54
CA THR A 700 -6.19 -31.56 -27.52
C THR A 700 -4.71 -31.67 -27.13
N SER A 701 -3.79 -31.64 -28.11
CA SER A 701 -2.32 -31.55 -27.89
C SER A 701 -1.95 -30.41 -26.94
N SER A 702 -2.40 -29.20 -27.26
CA SER A 702 -2.14 -27.98 -26.49
C SER A 702 -2.74 -28.05 -25.08
N THR A 703 -3.89 -28.68 -24.93
CA THR A 703 -4.58 -28.82 -23.65
C THR A 703 -3.91 -29.84 -22.73
N LEU A 704 -3.50 -30.99 -23.25
CA LEU A 704 -2.75 -32.00 -22.51
C LEU A 704 -1.38 -31.47 -22.06
N MET A 705 -0.73 -30.64 -22.88
CA MET A 705 0.55 -30.02 -22.51
C MET A 705 0.45 -29.06 -21.32
N ASP A 706 -0.69 -28.36 -21.12
CA ASP A 706 -0.90 -27.55 -19.90
C ASP A 706 -0.95 -28.43 -18.63
N LEU A 707 -1.53 -29.63 -18.73
CA LEU A 707 -1.59 -30.58 -17.63
C LEU A 707 -0.18 -31.11 -17.30
N VAL A 708 0.60 -31.51 -18.31
CA VAL A 708 2.01 -31.92 -18.16
C VAL A 708 2.85 -30.84 -17.46
N ILE A 709 2.72 -29.58 -17.87
CA ILE A 709 3.41 -28.44 -17.24
C ILE A 709 2.94 -28.21 -15.79
N THR A 710 1.69 -28.50 -15.48
CA THR A 710 1.15 -28.34 -14.12
C THR A 710 1.60 -29.47 -13.19
N MET A 711 1.75 -30.69 -13.70
CA MET A 711 2.24 -31.86 -12.95
C MET A 711 3.76 -31.81 -12.69
N SER A 712 4.53 -31.11 -13.53
CA SER A 712 6.00 -31.16 -13.54
C SER A 712 6.69 -30.82 -12.22
N ILE A 713 6.07 -30.00 -11.36
CA ILE A 713 6.65 -29.59 -10.06
C ILE A 713 6.45 -30.62 -8.93
N TYR A 714 5.56 -31.60 -9.10
CA TYR A 714 5.26 -32.63 -8.10
C TYR A 714 5.88 -33.98 -8.43
N LEU A 715 6.32 -34.18 -9.68
CA LEU A 715 6.73 -35.49 -10.19
C LEU A 715 8.07 -35.97 -9.60
N PRO A 716 8.19 -37.28 -9.28
CA PRO A 716 9.42 -37.84 -8.73
C PRO A 716 10.50 -37.96 -9.82
N ARG A 717 11.77 -38.05 -9.40
CA ARG A 717 12.94 -37.98 -10.29
C ARG A 717 12.93 -39.00 -11.44
N ALA A 718 12.25 -40.13 -11.29
CA ALA A 718 12.08 -41.14 -12.35
C ALA A 718 11.34 -40.59 -13.58
N SER A 719 10.32 -39.75 -13.41
CA SER A 719 9.48 -39.23 -14.50
C SER A 719 10.14 -38.14 -15.33
N PHE A 720 11.23 -37.52 -14.87
CA PHE A 720 11.90 -36.44 -15.61
C PHE A 720 12.46 -36.88 -16.97
N GLY A 721 12.83 -38.16 -17.15
CA GLY A 721 13.27 -38.67 -18.45
C GLY A 721 12.20 -38.46 -19.54
N ALA A 722 10.99 -38.97 -19.29
CA ALA A 722 9.85 -38.81 -20.20
C ALA A 722 9.44 -37.34 -20.36
N LEU A 723 9.52 -36.51 -19.31
CA LEU A 723 9.25 -35.06 -19.41
C LEU A 723 10.21 -34.36 -20.39
N PHE A 724 11.51 -34.67 -20.35
CA PHE A 724 12.49 -34.09 -21.27
C PHE A 724 12.35 -34.64 -22.70
N GLU A 725 11.96 -35.90 -22.88
CA GLU A 725 11.63 -36.47 -24.19
C GLU A 725 10.39 -35.81 -24.82
N ILE A 726 9.31 -35.66 -24.05
CA ILE A 726 8.11 -34.92 -24.48
C ILE A 726 8.48 -33.49 -24.88
N ALA A 727 9.28 -32.80 -24.06
CA ALA A 727 9.72 -31.44 -24.37
C ALA A 727 10.56 -31.35 -25.65
N SER A 728 11.52 -32.27 -25.86
CA SER A 728 12.41 -32.23 -27.03
C SER A 728 11.65 -32.50 -28.34
N VAL A 729 10.77 -33.50 -28.36
CA VAL A 729 9.87 -33.78 -29.49
C VAL A 729 8.97 -32.58 -29.78
N THR A 730 8.43 -31.95 -28.74
CA THR A 730 7.48 -30.83 -28.90
C THR A 730 8.14 -29.53 -29.35
N ILE A 731 9.34 -29.20 -28.88
CA ILE A 731 10.04 -27.96 -29.24
C ILE A 731 10.39 -27.92 -30.74
N VAL A 732 10.65 -29.07 -31.36
CA VAL A 732 11.03 -29.17 -32.78
C VAL A 732 9.84 -28.99 -33.74
N LYS A 733 8.59 -29.17 -33.29
CA LYS A 733 7.38 -28.97 -34.12
C LYS A 733 7.12 -27.48 -34.41
N GLN A 734 7.62 -26.99 -35.54
CA GLN A 734 7.35 -25.63 -36.04
C GLN A 734 5.86 -25.38 -36.35
N GLU A 735 5.15 -26.43 -36.79
CA GLU A 735 3.77 -26.37 -37.29
C GLU A 735 2.72 -26.09 -36.20
N GLU A 736 3.06 -26.28 -34.92
CA GLU A 736 2.20 -25.96 -33.77
C GLU A 736 2.82 -24.85 -32.88
N PRO A 737 2.87 -23.57 -33.29
CA PRO A 737 3.50 -22.48 -32.52
C PRO A 737 3.05 -22.36 -31.06
N GLN A 738 1.76 -22.61 -30.78
CA GLN A 738 1.22 -22.57 -29.41
C GLN A 738 1.67 -23.76 -28.56
N LEU A 739 1.97 -24.91 -29.17
CA LEU A 739 2.47 -26.10 -28.50
C LEU A 739 3.98 -25.95 -28.22
N GLN A 740 4.75 -25.49 -29.21
CA GLN A 740 6.16 -25.11 -29.04
C GLN A 740 6.34 -24.08 -27.91
N LYS A 741 5.51 -23.03 -27.90
CA LYS A 741 5.43 -22.02 -26.82
C LYS A 741 5.19 -22.64 -25.44
N LYS A 742 4.35 -23.68 -25.35
CA LYS A 742 4.08 -24.39 -24.09
C LYS A 742 5.26 -25.24 -23.64
N ALA A 743 5.92 -25.97 -24.54
CA ALA A 743 7.07 -26.79 -24.17
C ALA A 743 8.23 -26.01 -23.54
N TYR A 744 8.52 -24.80 -24.03
CA TYR A 744 9.53 -23.93 -23.41
C TYR A 744 9.21 -23.55 -21.95
N LYS A 745 7.93 -23.45 -21.56
CA LYS A 745 7.53 -23.16 -20.16
C LYS A 745 7.90 -24.26 -19.18
N LEU A 746 8.16 -25.49 -19.65
CA LEU A 746 8.52 -26.60 -18.77
C LEU A 746 9.85 -26.35 -18.05
N ILE A 747 10.83 -25.73 -18.71
CA ILE A 747 12.17 -25.50 -18.15
C ILE A 747 12.13 -24.50 -16.97
N PRO A 748 11.54 -23.28 -17.09
CA PRO A 748 11.33 -22.40 -15.95
C PRO A 748 10.47 -23.02 -14.84
N ARG A 749 9.45 -23.80 -15.21
CA ARG A 749 8.55 -24.43 -14.24
C ARG A 749 9.24 -25.48 -13.38
N LEU A 750 10.13 -26.28 -13.97
CA LEU A 750 10.97 -27.24 -13.24
C LEU A 750 11.90 -26.54 -12.24
N ALA A 751 12.46 -25.38 -12.62
CA ALA A 751 13.37 -24.60 -11.78
C ALA A 751 12.73 -24.02 -10.51
N GLU A 752 11.39 -24.04 -10.38
CA GLU A 752 10.70 -23.70 -9.12
C GLU A 752 10.92 -24.77 -8.02
N SER A 753 11.13 -26.03 -8.41
CA SER A 753 11.23 -27.19 -7.50
C SER A 753 12.68 -27.65 -7.33
N ASP A 754 13.13 -27.98 -6.11
CA ASP A 754 14.54 -28.36 -5.89
C ASP A 754 14.93 -29.68 -6.59
N LEU A 755 13.99 -30.62 -6.75
CA LEU A 755 14.17 -31.81 -7.58
C LEU A 755 14.33 -31.47 -9.07
N GLY A 756 13.56 -30.50 -9.58
CA GLY A 756 13.67 -30.02 -10.94
C GLY A 756 14.97 -29.26 -11.20
N LYS A 757 15.44 -28.44 -10.25
CA LYS A 757 16.77 -27.78 -10.32
C LYS A 757 17.89 -28.81 -10.46
N ALA A 758 17.87 -29.87 -9.64
CA ALA A 758 18.85 -30.96 -9.72
C ALA A 758 18.79 -31.70 -11.08
N ALA A 759 17.60 -31.91 -11.64
CA ALA A 759 17.43 -32.54 -12.95
C ALA A 759 17.88 -31.64 -14.12
N LEU A 760 17.65 -30.33 -14.03
CA LEU A 760 18.17 -29.33 -14.99
C LEU A 760 19.70 -29.27 -14.96
N GLN A 761 20.32 -29.34 -13.77
CA GLN A 761 21.77 -29.40 -13.62
C GLN A 761 22.37 -30.69 -14.18
N GLU A 762 21.77 -31.85 -13.89
CA GLU A 762 22.21 -33.16 -14.40
C GLU A 762 22.16 -33.27 -15.94
N ARG A 763 21.18 -32.62 -16.58
CA ARG A 763 21.00 -32.65 -18.04
C ARG A 763 21.36 -31.34 -18.74
N SER A 764 22.10 -30.45 -18.08
CA SER A 764 22.43 -29.10 -18.57
C SER A 764 22.99 -29.11 -20.00
N SER A 765 23.99 -29.95 -20.27
CA SER A 765 24.61 -30.07 -21.60
C SER A 765 23.66 -30.62 -22.70
N GLN A 766 22.73 -31.51 -22.35
CA GLN A 766 21.67 -31.98 -23.28
C GLN A 766 20.70 -30.84 -23.62
N LEU A 767 20.32 -30.04 -22.63
CA LEU A 767 19.42 -28.90 -22.79
C LEU A 767 20.08 -27.76 -23.58
N GLN A 768 21.37 -27.48 -23.33
CA GLN A 768 22.15 -26.53 -24.12
C GLN A 768 22.17 -26.91 -25.61
N GLN A 769 22.45 -28.18 -25.93
CA GLN A 769 22.44 -28.68 -27.32
C GLN A 769 21.04 -28.65 -27.96
N LEU A 770 19.99 -29.00 -27.21
CA LEU A 770 18.60 -28.90 -27.67
C LEU A 770 18.22 -27.44 -27.98
N LEU A 771 18.62 -26.49 -27.13
CA LEU A 771 18.33 -25.07 -27.35
C LEU A 771 19.10 -24.52 -28.55
N ILE A 772 20.41 -24.77 -28.67
CA ILE A 772 21.21 -24.34 -29.83
C ILE A 772 20.61 -24.90 -31.14
N SER A 773 20.35 -26.22 -31.21
CA SER A 773 19.84 -26.88 -32.44
C SER A 773 18.39 -26.51 -32.83
N THR A 774 17.72 -25.69 -32.01
CA THR A 774 16.34 -25.23 -32.25
C THR A 774 16.22 -23.72 -32.43
N ALA A 775 17.31 -22.95 -32.38
CA ALA A 775 17.30 -21.48 -32.52
C ALA A 775 16.66 -21.01 -33.85
N ASP A 776 17.05 -21.61 -34.98
CA ASP A 776 16.47 -21.30 -36.30
C ASP A 776 15.00 -21.75 -36.46
N LYS A 777 14.46 -22.47 -35.46
CA LYS A 777 13.15 -23.15 -35.53
C LYS A 777 12.09 -22.51 -34.61
N VAL A 778 12.39 -21.36 -34.02
CA VAL A 778 11.52 -20.71 -33.02
C VAL A 778 10.48 -19.82 -33.68
N SER A 779 9.20 -20.21 -33.58
CA SER A 779 8.07 -19.36 -33.97
C SER A 779 7.99 -18.10 -33.10
N ALA A 780 7.62 -16.96 -33.69
CA ALA A 780 7.57 -15.68 -32.97
C ALA A 780 6.74 -15.72 -31.65
N PRO A 781 5.57 -16.40 -31.58
CA PRO A 781 4.82 -16.52 -30.32
C PRO A 781 5.53 -17.28 -29.19
N ALA A 782 6.52 -18.11 -29.52
CA ALA A 782 7.28 -18.92 -28.58
C ALA A 782 8.54 -18.22 -28.02
N ARG A 783 9.09 -17.22 -28.73
CA ARG A 783 10.36 -16.55 -28.39
C ARG A 783 10.45 -16.07 -26.95
N ARG A 784 9.39 -15.46 -26.41
CA ARG A 784 9.33 -15.00 -25.00
C ARG A 784 9.54 -16.15 -23.99
N GLU A 785 8.87 -17.27 -24.20
CA GLU A 785 8.97 -18.42 -23.27
C GLU A 785 10.32 -19.13 -23.42
N ARG A 786 10.92 -19.10 -24.62
CA ARG A 786 12.28 -19.59 -24.88
C ARG A 786 13.35 -18.73 -24.19
N LEU A 787 13.23 -17.40 -24.24
CA LEU A 787 14.14 -16.50 -23.50
C LEU A 787 14.06 -16.75 -21.99
N ALA A 788 12.85 -17.00 -21.46
CA ALA A 788 12.68 -17.43 -20.08
C ALA A 788 13.31 -18.82 -19.80
N ALA A 789 13.25 -19.76 -20.75
CA ALA A 789 13.91 -21.06 -20.62
C ALA A 789 15.45 -20.98 -20.65
N LEU A 790 16.00 -20.06 -21.46
CA LEU A 790 17.44 -19.76 -21.49
C LEU A 790 17.90 -19.14 -20.15
N SER A 791 17.17 -18.14 -19.66
CA SER A 791 17.36 -17.53 -18.32
C SER A 791 17.33 -18.59 -17.21
N ALA A 792 16.30 -19.45 -17.20
CA ALA A 792 16.16 -20.51 -16.20
C ALA A 792 17.24 -21.61 -16.28
N LEU A 793 17.90 -21.81 -17.44
CA LEU A 793 19.00 -22.77 -17.59
C LEU A 793 20.36 -22.17 -17.19
N LEU A 794 20.57 -20.87 -17.38
CA LEU A 794 21.87 -20.20 -17.25
C LEU A 794 22.59 -20.42 -15.90
N PRO A 795 21.92 -20.45 -14.72
CA PRO A 795 22.56 -20.77 -13.44
C PRO A 795 23.14 -22.19 -13.35
N TYR A 796 22.72 -23.11 -14.22
CA TYR A 796 23.12 -24.52 -14.24
C TYR A 796 24.13 -24.85 -15.36
N VAL A 797 24.62 -23.85 -16.10
CA VAL A 797 25.73 -24.01 -17.05
C VAL A 797 27.04 -23.96 -16.25
N PRO A 798 27.91 -24.98 -16.29
CA PRO A 798 29.19 -24.98 -15.57
C PRO A 798 30.24 -24.07 -16.25
N ASP A 799 31.27 -23.66 -15.50
CA ASP A 799 32.33 -22.77 -16.03
C ASP A 799 33.17 -23.40 -17.15
N THR A 800 33.09 -24.71 -17.34
CA THR A 800 33.68 -25.43 -18.49
C THR A 800 32.85 -25.34 -19.77
N GLU A 801 31.59 -24.90 -19.70
CA GLU A 801 30.65 -24.85 -20.82
C GLU A 801 30.25 -23.42 -21.21
N LEU A 802 31.03 -22.41 -20.79
CA LEU A 802 30.77 -20.98 -21.08
C LEU A 802 30.70 -20.63 -22.57
N HIS A 803 31.17 -21.51 -23.48
CA HIS A 803 30.95 -21.41 -24.92
C HIS A 803 29.44 -21.38 -25.30
N PHE A 804 28.55 -21.84 -24.40
CA PHE A 804 27.10 -21.67 -24.55
C PHE A 804 26.67 -20.19 -24.67
N ILE A 805 27.32 -19.28 -23.94
CA ILE A 805 26.96 -17.85 -23.91
C ILE A 805 27.10 -17.20 -25.30
N PRO A 806 28.27 -17.18 -25.98
CA PRO A 806 28.37 -16.67 -27.34
C PRO A 806 27.55 -17.49 -28.36
N SER A 807 27.24 -18.76 -28.09
CA SER A 807 26.40 -19.61 -28.96
C SER A 807 24.94 -19.16 -29.02
N ILE A 808 24.40 -18.53 -27.97
CA ILE A 808 23.02 -18.00 -27.93
C ILE A 808 22.94 -16.48 -28.09
N LEU A 809 24.07 -15.76 -27.94
CA LEU A 809 24.08 -14.31 -27.82
C LEU A 809 23.46 -13.59 -29.03
N SER A 810 23.70 -14.10 -30.24
CA SER A 810 23.11 -13.56 -31.48
C SER A 810 21.58 -13.60 -31.46
N GLU A 811 20.98 -14.70 -30.99
CA GLU A 811 19.52 -14.84 -30.84
C GLU A 811 18.96 -13.82 -29.85
N VAL A 812 19.58 -13.69 -28.67
CA VAL A 812 19.14 -12.77 -27.61
C VAL A 812 19.28 -11.31 -28.06
N VAL A 813 20.37 -10.96 -28.74
CA VAL A 813 20.56 -9.62 -29.32
C VAL A 813 19.48 -9.31 -30.36
N ILE A 814 19.15 -10.23 -31.27
CA ILE A 814 18.06 -10.05 -32.24
C ILE A 814 16.71 -9.85 -31.52
N CYS A 815 16.43 -10.61 -30.46
CA CYS A 815 15.20 -10.49 -29.70
C CYS A 815 15.01 -9.12 -29.01
N CYS A 816 16.07 -8.33 -28.84
CA CYS A 816 15.96 -6.93 -28.37
C CYS A 816 15.24 -6.00 -29.36
N LYS A 817 15.03 -6.44 -30.60
CA LYS A 817 14.30 -5.74 -31.67
C LYS A 817 12.94 -6.38 -32.02
N GLU A 818 12.52 -7.39 -31.28
CA GLU A 818 11.27 -8.11 -31.50
C GLU A 818 10.04 -7.20 -31.46
N ASN A 819 9.01 -7.53 -32.26
CA ASN A 819 7.76 -6.76 -32.29
C ASN A 819 7.04 -6.84 -30.92
N ASN A 820 7.03 -8.03 -30.33
CA ASN A 820 6.43 -8.29 -29.02
C ASN A 820 7.24 -7.64 -27.88
N GLU A 821 6.65 -6.64 -27.22
CA GLU A 821 7.27 -5.89 -26.13
C GLU A 821 7.76 -6.78 -24.99
N ARG A 822 6.96 -7.76 -24.56
CA ARG A 822 7.34 -8.69 -23.48
C ARG A 822 8.46 -9.66 -23.87
N ALA A 823 8.71 -9.85 -25.16
CA ALA A 823 9.87 -10.59 -25.65
C ALA A 823 11.14 -9.71 -25.63
N ARG A 824 11.04 -8.41 -25.97
CA ARG A 824 12.15 -7.47 -25.80
C ARG A 824 12.55 -7.32 -24.33
N GLU A 825 11.58 -7.20 -23.42
CA GLU A 825 11.83 -7.16 -21.97
C GLU A 825 12.59 -8.40 -21.49
N ALA A 826 12.16 -9.60 -21.89
CA ALA A 826 12.83 -10.85 -21.56
C ALA A 826 14.26 -10.92 -22.15
N ALA A 827 14.47 -10.39 -23.37
CA ALA A 827 15.80 -10.30 -23.96
C ALA A 827 16.71 -9.29 -23.22
N TYR A 828 16.18 -8.14 -22.80
CA TYR A 828 16.93 -7.16 -21.99
C TYR A 828 17.31 -7.70 -20.60
N GLY A 829 16.46 -8.53 -19.99
CA GLY A 829 16.79 -9.25 -18.75
C GLY A 829 17.92 -10.26 -18.99
N LEU A 830 17.74 -11.15 -19.97
CA LEU A 830 18.72 -12.19 -20.29
C LEU A 830 20.09 -11.61 -20.71
N LEU A 831 20.15 -10.47 -21.41
CA LEU A 831 21.41 -9.78 -21.71
C LEU A 831 22.17 -9.29 -20.47
N VAL A 832 21.48 -9.00 -19.36
CA VAL A 832 22.13 -8.67 -18.09
C VAL A 832 22.57 -9.95 -17.40
N GLU A 833 21.71 -10.96 -17.29
CA GLU A 833 22.03 -12.26 -16.67
C GLU A 833 23.25 -12.94 -17.33
N LEU A 834 23.38 -12.86 -18.66
CA LEU A 834 24.55 -13.36 -19.40
C LEU A 834 25.83 -12.56 -19.08
N GLY A 835 25.72 -11.25 -18.88
CA GLY A 835 26.83 -10.39 -18.46
C GLY A 835 27.25 -10.65 -17.01
N GLU A 836 26.30 -10.84 -16.11
CA GLU A 836 26.55 -11.24 -14.72
C GLU A 836 27.19 -12.63 -14.65
N ARG A 837 26.75 -13.59 -15.47
CA ARG A 837 27.36 -14.93 -15.57
C ARG A 837 28.80 -14.89 -16.06
N MET A 838 29.10 -14.02 -17.04
CA MET A 838 30.45 -13.76 -17.55
C MET A 838 31.35 -13.05 -16.53
N GLN A 839 30.78 -12.16 -15.70
CA GLN A 839 31.50 -11.51 -14.61
C GLN A 839 31.77 -12.47 -13.44
N ALA A 840 30.81 -13.34 -13.09
CA ALA A 840 30.93 -14.30 -12.00
C ALA A 840 32.04 -15.34 -12.25
N ALA A 841 32.24 -15.75 -13.50
CA ALA A 841 33.31 -16.67 -13.92
C ALA A 841 34.56 -15.94 -14.45
N SER A 842 34.86 -14.74 -13.95
CA SER A 842 36.01 -13.95 -14.42
C SER A 842 37.32 -14.75 -14.33
N GLY A 843 38.00 -14.92 -15.47
CA GLY A 843 39.21 -15.73 -15.60
C GLY A 843 39.01 -17.18 -16.08
N ALA A 844 37.77 -17.65 -16.25
CA ALA A 844 37.49 -18.96 -16.84
C ALA A 844 37.75 -18.98 -18.37
N VAL A 845 38.03 -20.15 -18.93
CA VAL A 845 38.37 -20.31 -20.35
C VAL A 845 37.12 -20.55 -21.19
N ILE A 846 36.96 -19.80 -22.28
CA ILE A 846 35.86 -19.96 -23.24
C ILE A 846 36.38 -20.68 -24.48
N GLU A 847 35.93 -21.92 -24.68
CA GLU A 847 36.28 -22.75 -25.83
C GLU A 847 35.54 -22.29 -27.10
N ASN A 848 36.02 -21.19 -27.69
CA ASN A 848 35.48 -20.57 -28.91
C ASN A 848 35.36 -21.56 -30.10
N SER A 849 36.20 -22.59 -30.16
CA SER A 849 36.14 -23.67 -31.15
C SER A 849 34.89 -24.56 -31.09
N LYS A 850 34.10 -24.48 -30.00
CA LYS A 850 32.78 -25.13 -29.87
C LYS A 850 31.60 -24.23 -30.24
N VAL A 851 31.83 -22.94 -30.49
CA VAL A 851 30.77 -21.97 -30.79
C VAL A 851 30.29 -22.15 -32.24
N PRO A 852 28.97 -22.23 -32.50
CA PRO A 852 28.44 -22.25 -33.85
C PRO A 852 29.00 -21.12 -34.72
N HIS A 853 29.33 -21.45 -35.97
CA HIS A 853 29.90 -20.53 -36.97
C HIS A 853 31.33 -19.99 -36.70
N MET A 854 32.00 -20.36 -35.60
CA MET A 854 33.43 -20.08 -35.42
C MET A 854 34.34 -21.14 -36.08
N PRO A 855 35.58 -20.78 -36.50
CA PRO A 855 36.57 -21.76 -36.93
C PRO A 855 36.97 -22.73 -35.81
N LYS A 856 37.32 -23.97 -36.16
CA LYS A 856 37.78 -24.99 -35.19
C LYS A 856 39.10 -24.61 -34.50
N ASP A 857 39.91 -23.78 -35.16
CA ASP A 857 41.18 -23.27 -34.66
C ASP A 857 41.04 -21.89 -33.97
N ALA A 858 39.81 -21.46 -33.63
CA ALA A 858 39.57 -20.19 -32.96
C ALA A 858 40.26 -20.15 -31.58
N PRO A 859 40.98 -19.06 -31.23
CA PRO A 859 41.66 -18.94 -29.95
C PRO A 859 40.65 -18.91 -28.80
N ALA A 860 40.96 -19.59 -27.70
CA ALA A 860 40.11 -19.61 -26.53
C ALA A 860 40.03 -18.23 -25.87
N GLY A 861 38.82 -17.75 -25.61
CA GLY A 861 38.58 -16.50 -24.90
C GLY A 861 38.80 -16.66 -23.39
N THR A 862 38.89 -15.53 -22.68
CA THR A 862 38.87 -15.52 -21.21
C THR A 862 37.62 -14.79 -20.75
N ALA A 863 36.75 -15.48 -20.00
CA ALA A 863 35.51 -14.91 -19.49
C ALA A 863 35.81 -13.67 -18.63
N ASN A 864 35.26 -12.52 -19.05
CA ASN A 864 35.25 -11.26 -18.33
C ASN A 864 34.23 -10.31 -18.99
N ILE A 865 34.00 -9.14 -18.41
CA ILE A 865 32.96 -8.21 -18.88
C ILE A 865 33.33 -7.42 -20.15
N GLU A 866 34.62 -7.17 -20.41
CA GLU A 866 35.09 -6.52 -21.64
C GLU A 866 35.08 -7.50 -22.83
N GLU A 867 35.37 -8.79 -22.59
CA GLU A 867 35.16 -9.86 -23.57
C GLU A 867 33.67 -10.03 -23.89
N TYR A 868 32.78 -10.02 -22.89
CA TYR A 868 31.33 -10.06 -23.14
C TYR A 868 30.85 -8.85 -23.97
N LEU A 869 31.32 -7.64 -23.66
CA LEU A 869 31.01 -6.45 -24.45
C LEU A 869 31.58 -6.56 -25.88
N THR A 870 32.75 -7.17 -26.06
CA THR A 870 33.36 -7.45 -27.37
C THR A 870 32.52 -8.43 -28.17
N MET A 871 32.01 -9.50 -27.55
CA MET A 871 31.09 -10.46 -28.16
C MET A 871 29.79 -9.81 -28.63
N VAL A 872 29.17 -8.92 -27.83
CA VAL A 872 27.98 -8.15 -28.26
C VAL A 872 28.36 -7.16 -29.38
N SER A 873 29.55 -6.55 -29.32
CA SER A 873 30.03 -5.58 -30.31
C SER A 873 30.34 -6.22 -31.66
N ALA A 874 30.67 -7.52 -31.72
CA ALA A 874 30.85 -8.25 -32.98
C ALA A 874 29.58 -8.20 -33.87
N GLY A 875 28.39 -8.10 -33.27
CA GLY A 875 27.13 -7.92 -34.00
C GLY A 875 27.02 -6.60 -34.80
N LEU A 876 27.86 -5.61 -34.50
CA LEU A 876 27.99 -4.36 -35.29
C LEU A 876 28.65 -4.59 -36.66
N VAL A 877 29.34 -5.71 -36.85
CA VAL A 877 29.91 -6.16 -38.14
C VAL A 877 28.88 -7.00 -38.93
N GLY A 878 27.66 -7.17 -38.41
CA GLY A 878 26.59 -7.94 -39.04
C GLY A 878 26.19 -7.41 -40.41
N SER A 879 25.94 -8.32 -41.35
CA SER A 879 25.62 -7.99 -42.76
C SER A 879 24.24 -7.36 -42.97
N THR A 880 23.34 -7.41 -41.99
CA THR A 880 21.99 -6.82 -42.07
C THR A 880 21.87 -5.58 -41.19
N PRO A 881 21.22 -4.49 -41.66
CA PRO A 881 20.99 -3.30 -40.83
C PRO A 881 20.22 -3.59 -39.55
N HIS A 882 19.31 -4.58 -39.58
CA HIS A 882 18.56 -5.03 -38.42
C HIS A 882 19.47 -5.64 -37.34
N MET A 883 20.44 -6.48 -37.71
CA MET A 883 21.42 -7.04 -36.78
C MET A 883 22.29 -5.95 -36.13
N ILE A 884 22.77 -4.98 -36.92
CA ILE A 884 23.54 -3.84 -36.39
C ILE A 884 22.65 -3.03 -35.44
N SER A 885 21.44 -2.69 -35.88
CA SER A 885 20.47 -1.90 -35.11
C SER A 885 20.02 -2.59 -33.82
N ALA A 886 19.94 -3.93 -33.81
CA ALA A 886 19.72 -4.76 -32.63
C ALA A 886 20.93 -4.74 -31.69
N SER A 887 22.14 -4.91 -32.23
CA SER A 887 23.40 -4.89 -31.48
C SER A 887 23.62 -3.56 -30.76
N VAL A 888 23.37 -2.42 -31.41
CA VAL A 888 23.39 -1.10 -30.75
C VAL A 888 22.38 -1.01 -29.60
N THR A 889 21.22 -1.67 -29.71
CA THR A 889 20.19 -1.69 -28.66
C THR A 889 20.61 -2.59 -27.49
N ALA A 890 21.23 -3.74 -27.76
CA ALA A 890 21.82 -4.61 -26.75
C ALA A 890 22.96 -3.92 -25.99
N LEU A 891 23.90 -3.30 -26.72
CA LEU A 891 24.99 -2.50 -26.16
C LEU A 891 24.48 -1.34 -25.32
N SER A 892 23.34 -0.74 -25.67
CA SER A 892 22.69 0.30 -24.86
C SER A 892 22.28 -0.22 -23.47
N ARG A 893 21.70 -1.43 -23.40
CA ARG A 893 21.27 -2.06 -22.13
C ARG A 893 22.45 -2.56 -21.30
N VAL A 894 23.43 -3.20 -21.94
CA VAL A 894 24.66 -3.71 -21.32
C VAL A 894 25.51 -2.56 -20.79
N LEU A 895 25.70 -1.48 -21.56
CA LEU A 895 26.40 -0.29 -21.10
C LEU A 895 25.71 0.36 -19.91
N PHE A 896 24.38 0.51 -19.94
CA PHE A 896 23.65 1.13 -18.82
C PHE A 896 23.94 0.41 -17.50
N GLU A 897 23.98 -0.93 -17.50
CA GLU A 897 24.29 -1.71 -16.30
C GLU A 897 25.79 -1.66 -15.95
N PHE A 898 26.64 -2.19 -16.84
CA PHE A 898 28.02 -2.55 -16.52
C PHE A 898 29.04 -1.40 -16.66
N ARG A 899 28.61 -0.16 -16.97
CA ARG A 899 29.48 1.04 -17.12
C ARG A 899 30.50 1.32 -15.99
N ARG A 900 30.32 0.75 -14.80
CA ARG A 900 31.25 0.89 -13.65
C ARG A 900 32.36 -0.17 -13.64
N LEU A 901 32.30 -1.15 -14.53
CA LEU A 901 33.15 -2.35 -14.58
C LEU A 901 33.94 -2.45 -15.89
N LEU A 902 33.71 -1.52 -16.83
CA LEU A 902 34.41 -1.37 -18.10
C LEU A 902 35.52 -0.33 -17.94
N SER A 903 36.65 -0.50 -18.63
CA SER A 903 37.71 0.50 -18.63
C SER A 903 37.32 1.77 -19.41
N GLU A 904 37.91 2.91 -19.05
CA GLU A 904 37.62 4.20 -19.71
C GLU A 904 37.99 4.19 -21.20
N GLN A 905 38.99 3.39 -21.59
CA GLN A 905 39.39 3.18 -22.99
C GLN A 905 38.28 2.46 -23.77
N THR A 906 37.81 1.30 -23.28
CA THR A 906 36.70 0.54 -23.87
C THR A 906 35.44 1.39 -24.01
N LEU A 907 35.14 2.23 -23.00
CA LEU A 907 34.02 3.18 -23.04
C LEU A 907 34.21 4.27 -24.12
N ALA A 908 35.42 4.83 -24.25
CA ALA A 908 35.74 5.84 -25.25
C ALA A 908 35.69 5.30 -26.69
N ASP A 909 36.20 4.08 -26.92
CA ASP A 909 36.20 3.42 -28.23
C ASP A 909 34.79 3.00 -28.66
N LEU A 910 33.95 2.56 -27.72
CA LEU A 910 32.54 2.26 -27.98
C LEU A 910 31.76 3.53 -28.36
N VAL A 911 31.96 4.65 -27.64
CA VAL A 911 31.33 5.94 -27.99
C VAL A 911 31.82 6.43 -29.37
N GLN A 912 33.11 6.34 -29.66
CA GLN A 912 33.67 6.72 -30.96
C GLN A 912 33.14 5.85 -32.11
N THR A 913 32.91 4.56 -31.87
CA THR A 913 32.26 3.64 -32.82
C THR A 913 30.81 4.07 -33.11
N MET A 914 30.08 4.56 -32.11
CA MET A 914 28.71 5.04 -32.27
C MET A 914 28.64 6.43 -32.94
N ASP A 915 29.62 7.31 -32.70
CA ASP A 915 29.81 8.56 -33.45
C ASP A 915 30.01 8.29 -34.96
N LEU A 916 30.66 7.18 -35.34
CA LEU A 916 30.75 6.74 -36.74
C LEU A 916 29.40 6.25 -37.27
N PHE A 917 28.67 5.40 -36.53
CA PHE A 917 27.35 4.92 -36.95
C PHE A 917 26.29 6.03 -37.08
N LEU A 918 26.43 7.18 -36.39
CA LEU A 918 25.61 8.38 -36.64
C LEU A 918 25.73 8.90 -38.08
N THR A 919 26.85 8.66 -38.76
CA THR A 919 27.07 9.09 -40.15
C THR A 919 26.50 8.12 -41.19
N SER A 920 25.92 6.99 -40.75
CA SER A 920 25.36 5.98 -41.65
C SER A 920 24.03 6.41 -42.27
N ASN A 921 23.85 6.12 -43.56
CA ASN A 921 22.61 6.45 -44.30
C ASN A 921 21.37 5.62 -43.86
N ASN A 922 21.50 4.69 -42.91
CA ASN A 922 20.41 3.80 -42.52
C ASN A 922 19.68 4.28 -41.26
N ARG A 923 18.47 4.80 -41.47
CA ARG A 923 17.55 5.28 -40.42
C ARG A 923 17.27 4.27 -39.30
N GLU A 924 17.32 2.95 -39.56
CA GLU A 924 17.09 1.95 -38.52
C GLU A 924 18.27 1.87 -37.54
N ILE A 925 19.51 1.90 -38.05
CA ILE A 925 20.73 1.93 -37.24
C ILE A 925 20.77 3.23 -36.43
N VAL A 926 20.59 4.38 -37.11
CA VAL A 926 20.58 5.72 -36.51
C VAL A 926 19.54 5.85 -35.39
N LYS A 927 18.34 5.25 -35.55
CA LYS A 927 17.29 5.24 -34.50
C LYS A 927 17.77 4.57 -33.21
N SER A 928 18.55 3.48 -33.30
CA SER A 928 19.16 2.84 -32.14
C SER A 928 20.35 3.63 -31.58
N VAL A 929 21.20 4.19 -32.44
CA VAL A 929 22.37 4.99 -32.05
C VAL A 929 21.97 6.25 -31.26
N LEU A 930 20.88 6.91 -31.65
CA LEU A 930 20.29 8.02 -30.88
C LEU A 930 19.80 7.57 -29.50
N GLY A 931 19.32 6.33 -29.35
CA GLY A 931 18.99 5.72 -28.06
C GLY A 931 20.23 5.49 -27.19
N PHE A 932 21.27 4.88 -27.77
CA PHE A 932 22.57 4.67 -27.13
C PHE A 932 23.18 5.99 -26.63
N ILE A 933 23.21 7.02 -27.49
CA ILE A 933 23.75 8.35 -27.15
C ILE A 933 22.93 9.02 -26.05
N LYS A 934 21.61 8.90 -26.06
CA LYS A 934 20.75 9.39 -24.96
C LYS A 934 21.14 8.74 -23.63
N ILE A 935 21.42 7.44 -23.63
CA ILE A 935 21.88 6.69 -22.46
C ILE A 935 23.28 7.16 -22.01
N CYS A 936 24.22 7.36 -22.93
CA CYS A 936 25.55 7.92 -22.61
C CYS A 936 25.46 9.31 -21.95
N VAL A 937 24.71 10.22 -22.58
CA VAL A 937 24.47 11.60 -22.10
C VAL A 937 23.84 11.63 -20.71
N VAL A 938 23.03 10.62 -20.34
CA VAL A 938 22.40 10.50 -19.02
C VAL A 938 23.32 9.81 -17.99
N SER A 939 24.02 8.75 -18.38
CA SER A 939 24.49 7.70 -17.46
C SER A 939 26.00 7.67 -17.22
N LEU A 940 26.80 8.24 -18.13
CA LEU A 940 28.27 8.30 -18.02
C LEU A 940 28.73 9.55 -17.26
N PRO A 941 29.97 9.57 -16.70
CA PRO A 941 30.54 10.75 -16.05
C PRO A 941 30.60 11.99 -16.96
N VAL A 942 30.54 13.18 -16.36
CA VAL A 942 30.64 14.47 -17.07
C VAL A 942 32.02 14.63 -17.74
N GLU A 943 33.08 14.27 -17.02
CA GLU A 943 34.48 14.42 -17.44
C GLU A 943 34.81 13.63 -18.71
N MET A 944 34.26 12.42 -18.87
CA MET A 944 34.46 11.59 -20.07
C MET A 944 33.63 12.07 -21.28
N MET A 945 32.43 12.63 -21.05
CA MET A 945 31.58 13.13 -22.13
C MET A 945 32.03 14.49 -22.67
N LEU A 946 32.57 15.38 -21.82
CA LEU A 946 32.96 16.75 -22.19
C LEU A 946 33.89 16.84 -23.42
N PRO A 947 34.98 16.06 -23.54
CA PRO A 947 35.87 16.10 -24.71
C PRO A 947 35.22 15.63 -26.02
N ARG A 948 34.11 14.88 -25.95
CA ARG A 948 33.41 14.30 -27.12
C ARG A 948 32.21 15.13 -27.58
N LEU A 949 31.74 16.10 -26.79
CA LEU A 949 30.65 17.00 -27.21
C LEU A 949 30.90 17.74 -28.55
N PRO A 950 32.14 18.18 -28.88
CA PRO A 950 32.42 18.87 -30.15
C PRO A 950 32.28 18.00 -31.40
N THR A 951 32.51 16.69 -31.32
CA THR A 951 32.33 15.75 -32.46
C THR A 951 30.90 15.25 -32.55
N LEU A 952 30.30 14.94 -31.40
CA LEU A 952 28.96 14.38 -31.30
C LEU A 952 27.86 15.40 -31.66
N THR A 953 28.07 16.69 -31.37
CA THR A 953 27.05 17.74 -31.64
C THR A 953 26.77 17.94 -33.13
N PRO A 954 27.77 18.16 -34.03
CA PRO A 954 27.53 18.24 -35.48
C PRO A 954 26.82 16.99 -36.02
N ASN A 955 27.26 15.80 -35.60
CA ASN A 955 26.68 14.53 -36.06
C ASN A 955 25.21 14.37 -35.62
N LEU A 956 24.82 14.87 -34.44
CA LEU A 956 23.41 14.96 -34.05
C LEU A 956 22.61 15.98 -34.87
N ILE A 957 23.18 17.16 -35.15
CA ILE A 957 22.47 18.27 -35.82
C ILE A 957 22.01 17.88 -37.23
N ILE A 958 22.79 17.06 -37.96
CA ILE A 958 22.41 16.51 -39.28
C ILE A 958 21.00 15.88 -39.23
N TRP A 959 20.74 15.05 -38.22
CA TRP A 959 19.44 14.38 -38.03
C TRP A 959 18.33 15.28 -37.48
N SER A 960 18.64 16.50 -37.05
CA SER A 960 17.61 17.51 -36.68
C SER A 960 16.93 18.15 -37.91
N HIS A 961 17.58 18.08 -39.07
CA HIS A 961 17.07 18.62 -40.34
C HIS A 961 16.27 17.60 -41.16
N GLU A 962 16.28 16.31 -40.82
CA GLU A 962 15.51 15.31 -41.56
C GLU A 962 13.99 15.46 -41.36
N HIS A 963 13.23 15.34 -42.45
CA HIS A 963 11.79 15.63 -42.48
C HIS A 963 10.88 14.65 -41.68
N LYS A 964 11.42 13.58 -41.07
CA LYS A 964 10.63 12.69 -40.19
C LYS A 964 10.67 13.19 -38.74
N GLY A 965 9.54 13.75 -38.28
CA GLY A 965 9.43 14.45 -36.99
C GLY A 965 9.96 13.71 -35.76
N HIS A 966 9.83 12.37 -35.70
CA HIS A 966 10.32 11.56 -34.58
C HIS A 966 11.86 11.58 -34.39
N PHE A 967 12.65 11.84 -35.44
CA PHE A 967 14.10 12.00 -35.30
C PHE A 967 14.43 13.39 -34.74
N LYS A 968 13.81 14.42 -35.31
CA LYS A 968 13.96 15.82 -34.89
C LYS A 968 13.60 16.07 -33.42
N SER A 969 12.52 15.46 -32.91
CA SER A 969 12.15 15.54 -31.49
C SER A 969 13.16 14.84 -30.59
N LYS A 970 13.61 13.63 -30.95
CA LYS A 970 14.62 12.88 -30.18
C LYS A 970 15.97 13.62 -30.12
N VAL A 971 16.44 14.16 -31.24
CA VAL A 971 17.66 14.98 -31.29
C VAL A 971 17.51 16.24 -30.42
N LYS A 972 16.40 16.99 -30.53
CA LYS A 972 16.07 18.12 -29.64
C LYS A 972 16.16 17.71 -28.16
N HIS A 973 15.56 16.57 -27.79
CA HIS A 973 15.55 16.10 -26.39
C HIS A 973 16.92 15.65 -25.87
N ILE A 974 17.78 15.10 -26.74
CA ILE A 974 19.18 14.77 -26.41
C ILE A 974 19.99 16.07 -26.21
N LEU A 975 19.93 17.01 -27.16
CA LEU A 975 20.61 18.30 -27.08
C LEU A 975 20.14 19.12 -25.85
N GLU A 976 18.84 19.11 -25.53
CA GLU A 976 18.33 19.72 -24.30
C GLU A 976 18.90 19.09 -23.03
N ARG A 977 19.07 17.76 -22.98
CA ARG A 977 19.72 17.09 -21.84
C ARG A 977 21.21 17.43 -21.77
N MET A 978 21.92 17.48 -22.90
CA MET A 978 23.33 17.91 -22.96
C MET A 978 23.51 19.34 -22.42
N VAL A 979 22.71 20.31 -22.90
CA VAL A 979 22.77 21.71 -22.44
C VAL A 979 22.39 21.84 -20.95
N ARG A 980 21.43 21.03 -20.45
CA ARG A 980 21.07 21.01 -19.02
C ARG A 980 22.15 20.40 -18.13
N ARG A 981 22.92 19.41 -18.60
CA ARG A 981 23.87 18.63 -17.80
C ARG A 981 25.33 19.11 -17.89
N PHE A 982 25.75 19.59 -19.06
CA PHE A 982 27.15 19.95 -19.35
C PHE A 982 27.37 21.46 -19.51
N GLY A 983 26.30 22.28 -19.57
CA GLY A 983 26.39 23.74 -19.63
C GLY A 983 26.99 24.33 -20.92
N PHE A 984 27.29 23.48 -21.91
CA PHE A 984 28.01 23.82 -23.13
C PHE A 984 27.17 24.75 -24.05
N ASP A 985 27.80 25.80 -24.60
CA ASP A 985 27.18 26.66 -25.62
C ASP A 985 27.58 26.15 -27.03
N LEU A 986 26.61 25.56 -27.72
CA LEU A 986 26.74 24.99 -29.06
C LEU A 986 26.71 26.10 -30.12
N ASP A 987 27.50 25.98 -31.20
CA ASP A 987 27.57 27.03 -32.23
C ASP A 987 26.26 27.29 -33.01
N ASP A 988 25.31 26.33 -33.04
CA ASP A 988 24.02 26.52 -33.72
C ASP A 988 23.06 27.42 -32.93
N ARG A 989 23.24 28.73 -33.15
CA ARG A 989 22.43 29.81 -32.60
C ARG A 989 20.92 29.65 -32.85
N LYS A 990 20.46 29.00 -33.92
CA LYS A 990 19.01 28.88 -34.21
C LYS A 990 18.35 27.82 -33.34
N LEU A 991 18.98 26.66 -33.23
CA LEU A 991 18.44 25.54 -32.43
C LEU A 991 18.49 25.89 -30.94
N LEU A 992 19.59 26.48 -30.47
CA LEU A 992 19.69 27.04 -29.11
C LEU A 992 18.69 28.17 -28.84
N ALA A 993 18.44 29.09 -29.77
CA ALA A 993 17.46 30.15 -29.56
C ALA A 993 16.05 29.59 -29.36
N ASN A 994 15.67 28.54 -30.09
CA ASN A 994 14.38 27.87 -29.91
C ASN A 994 14.33 27.07 -28.59
N ILE A 995 15.40 26.38 -28.19
CA ILE A 995 15.48 25.73 -26.87
C ILE A 995 15.39 26.76 -25.73
N ARG A 996 16.13 27.88 -25.82
CA ARG A 996 16.10 28.97 -24.82
C ARG A 996 14.70 29.59 -24.75
N LYS A 997 14.06 29.91 -25.88
CA LYS A 997 12.66 30.39 -25.94
C LYS A 997 11.66 29.39 -25.37
N THR A 998 11.79 28.10 -25.66
CA THR A 998 10.88 27.05 -25.14
C THR A 998 11.08 26.87 -23.63
N LYS A 999 12.33 26.82 -23.14
CA LYS A 999 12.65 26.80 -21.71
C LYS A 999 12.11 28.04 -20.99
N GLU A 1000 12.14 29.21 -21.62
CA GLU A 1000 11.55 30.42 -21.06
C GLU A 1000 10.02 30.40 -21.11
N ARG A 1001 9.39 29.93 -22.19
CA ARG A 1001 7.93 29.75 -22.31
C ARG A 1001 7.40 28.78 -21.26
N ASN A 1002 8.06 27.64 -21.08
CA ASN A 1002 7.69 26.64 -20.08
C ASN A 1002 7.96 27.14 -18.65
N LYS A 1003 9.01 27.97 -18.44
CA LYS A 1003 9.24 28.66 -17.15
C LYS A 1003 8.16 29.72 -16.88
N ARG A 1004 7.69 30.45 -17.91
CA ARG A 1004 6.58 31.41 -17.82
C ARG A 1004 5.25 30.70 -17.57
N GLN A 1005 4.94 29.61 -18.27
CA GLN A 1005 3.75 28.77 -18.01
C GLN A 1005 3.78 28.13 -16.63
N LYS A 1006 4.91 27.54 -16.19
CA LYS A 1006 5.03 26.94 -14.85
C LYS A 1006 5.08 27.98 -13.73
N LYS A 1007 5.31 29.27 -14.05
CA LYS A 1007 5.08 30.38 -13.14
C LYS A 1007 3.60 30.80 -13.16
N ALA A 1008 3.00 31.02 -14.32
CA ALA A 1008 1.57 31.37 -14.46
C ALA A 1008 0.63 30.31 -13.85
N ALA A 1009 0.96 29.02 -13.96
CA ALA A 1009 0.22 27.92 -13.32
C ALA A 1009 0.49 27.77 -11.81
N ARG A 1010 1.42 28.55 -11.24
CA ARG A 1010 1.53 28.78 -9.80
C ARG A 1010 0.78 30.06 -9.40
N ASP A 1011 1.07 31.15 -10.10
CA ASP A 1011 0.46 32.46 -9.87
C ASP A 1011 -1.09 32.37 -9.94
N ALA A 1012 -1.66 31.54 -10.83
CA ALA A 1012 -3.10 31.26 -10.93
C ALA A 1012 -3.64 30.24 -9.92
N ALA A 1013 -2.77 29.46 -9.27
CA ALA A 1013 -3.16 28.54 -8.19
C ALA A 1013 -3.18 29.24 -6.80
N ASP A 1014 -2.67 30.48 -6.72
CA ASP A 1014 -2.70 31.31 -5.52
C ASP A 1014 -3.92 32.29 -5.51
N GLU A 1015 -4.75 32.34 -6.56
CA GLU A 1015 -5.91 33.27 -6.65
C GLU A 1015 -7.31 32.61 -6.50
N GLU A 1016 -7.47 31.29 -6.74
CA GLU A 1016 -8.73 30.57 -6.43
C GLU A 1016 -8.56 29.69 -5.18
N GLY A 1017 -9.15 30.11 -4.06
CA GLY A 1017 -9.05 29.43 -2.76
C GLY A 1017 -9.96 28.21 -2.60
N SER A 1018 -9.66 27.10 -3.27
CA SER A 1018 -10.20 25.77 -2.96
C SER A 1018 -9.09 24.77 -2.65
N ASP A 1019 -9.20 24.09 -1.50
CA ASP A 1019 -8.19 23.14 -1.01
C ASP A 1019 -8.53 21.69 -1.43
N ASP A 1020 -8.75 21.48 -2.73
CA ASP A 1020 -8.98 20.17 -3.33
C ASP A 1020 -7.64 19.47 -3.66
N GLU A 1021 -7.55 18.17 -3.37
CA GLU A 1021 -6.34 17.39 -3.65
C GLU A 1021 -6.11 17.30 -5.17
N ALA A 1022 -5.07 17.98 -5.66
CA ALA A 1022 -4.61 17.92 -7.04
C ALA A 1022 -4.08 16.52 -7.38
N GLY A 1023 -5.01 15.62 -7.75
CA GLY A 1023 -4.73 14.23 -8.07
C GLY A 1023 -3.65 14.06 -9.14
N ASP A 1024 -2.62 13.29 -8.80
CA ASP A 1024 -1.50 12.96 -9.68
C ASP A 1024 -2.05 12.29 -10.97
N ARG A 1025 -2.03 13.01 -12.09
CA ARG A 1025 -2.41 12.44 -13.39
C ARG A 1025 -1.47 11.26 -13.65
N PRO A 1026 -1.98 10.07 -14.00
CA PRO A 1026 -1.17 8.87 -14.09
C PRO A 1026 -0.13 8.98 -15.22
N SER A 1027 1.06 9.45 -14.86
CA SER A 1027 2.28 9.23 -15.61
C SER A 1027 2.39 7.73 -15.89
N ARG A 1028 2.70 7.35 -17.13
CA ARG A 1028 2.93 5.95 -17.47
C ARG A 1028 4.05 5.42 -16.56
N LYS A 1029 3.72 4.46 -15.70
CA LYS A 1029 4.74 3.70 -14.97
C LYS A 1029 5.54 2.90 -15.99
N PHE A 1030 6.74 3.36 -16.28
CA PHE A 1030 7.80 2.54 -16.84
C PHE A 1030 8.25 1.60 -15.72
N ASP A 1031 8.23 0.29 -15.97
CA ASP A 1031 8.55 -0.69 -14.91
C ASP A 1031 10.07 -0.78 -14.62
N ASN A 1032 10.94 -0.23 -15.49
CA ASN A 1032 12.39 -0.15 -15.28
C ASN A 1032 12.95 1.28 -15.40
N GLU A 1033 14.05 1.56 -14.69
CA GLU A 1033 14.82 2.83 -14.82
C GLU A 1033 15.44 3.01 -16.21
N TYR A 1034 15.82 1.92 -16.87
CA TYR A 1034 16.33 1.93 -18.25
C TYR A 1034 15.30 2.48 -19.24
N ASP A 1035 14.05 2.01 -19.14
CA ASP A 1035 12.95 2.45 -20.01
C ASP A 1035 12.53 3.88 -19.67
N GLN A 1036 12.62 4.29 -18.39
CA GLN A 1036 12.48 5.70 -18.03
C GLN A 1036 13.59 6.56 -18.69
N ALA A 1037 14.86 6.13 -18.65
CA ALA A 1037 15.94 6.84 -19.32
C ALA A 1037 15.72 6.94 -20.84
N LEU A 1038 15.28 5.85 -21.48
CA LEU A 1038 15.12 5.73 -22.93
C LEU A 1038 13.85 6.41 -23.46
N TYR A 1039 12.70 6.32 -22.77
CA TYR A 1039 11.39 6.75 -23.30
C TYR A 1039 10.75 7.98 -22.63
N SER A 1040 11.17 8.41 -21.43
CA SER A 1040 10.57 9.52 -20.64
C SER A 1040 10.72 10.95 -21.25
N SER A 1041 10.80 11.10 -22.56
CA SER A 1041 10.71 12.40 -23.25
C SER A 1041 9.95 12.36 -24.57
N ASP A 1042 9.39 11.22 -24.98
CA ASP A 1042 8.50 11.17 -26.16
C ASP A 1042 7.04 11.54 -25.79
N SER A 1043 6.74 11.75 -24.50
CA SER A 1043 5.38 11.87 -23.95
C SER A 1043 5.00 13.28 -23.43
N GLU A 1044 5.74 14.34 -23.82
CA GLU A 1044 5.49 15.73 -23.35
C GLU A 1044 5.06 16.73 -24.46
N ASP A 1045 4.99 16.33 -25.75
CA ASP A 1045 4.88 17.28 -26.88
C ASP A 1045 3.49 17.33 -27.59
N GLU A 1046 2.45 16.65 -27.09
CA GLU A 1046 1.05 16.86 -27.51
C GLU A 1046 0.39 17.98 -26.66
N GLY A 1047 0.97 19.19 -26.73
CA GLY A 1047 0.69 20.29 -25.79
C GLY A 1047 0.41 21.68 -26.41
N GLY A 1048 0.41 21.81 -27.74
CA GLY A 1048 -0.16 22.94 -28.48
C GLY A 1048 0.64 24.26 -28.56
N ALA A 1049 0.40 25.02 -29.65
CA ALA A 1049 -0.12 26.40 -29.61
C ALA A 1049 -0.12 27.03 -31.02
N GLY A 1050 -1.28 27.52 -31.47
CA GLY A 1050 -1.46 28.36 -32.67
C GLY A 1050 -2.73 29.21 -32.50
N VAL A 1051 -2.60 30.53 -32.64
CA VAL A 1051 -3.45 31.60 -32.07
C VAL A 1051 -3.16 32.87 -32.89
N GLU A 1052 -4.06 33.81 -33.25
CA GLU A 1052 -5.47 34.11 -32.87
C GLU A 1052 -6.21 34.72 -34.09
N ASP A 1053 -7.54 34.59 -34.21
CA ASP A 1053 -8.42 35.65 -34.77
C ASP A 1053 -9.91 35.44 -34.37
N ASP A 1054 -10.74 36.50 -34.38
CA ASP A 1054 -12.03 36.57 -33.64
C ASP A 1054 -13.23 37.06 -34.48
N GLU A 1055 -14.26 36.21 -34.66
CA GLU A 1055 -15.62 36.62 -35.01
C GLU A 1055 -16.67 35.86 -34.17
N ARG A 1056 -17.77 36.55 -33.80
CA ARG A 1056 -18.77 36.08 -32.82
C ARG A 1056 -20.21 36.04 -33.38
N PRO A 1057 -21.14 35.26 -32.77
CA PRO A 1057 -21.94 34.33 -33.57
C PRO A 1057 -23.47 34.53 -33.57
N SER A 1058 -24.14 33.91 -34.55
CA SER A 1058 -25.57 33.57 -34.54
C SER A 1058 -25.86 32.47 -35.61
N GLY A 1059 -26.66 31.43 -35.38
CA GLY A 1059 -27.32 31.01 -34.15
C GLY A 1059 -28.27 29.80 -34.33
N ARG A 1060 -28.61 29.12 -33.23
CA ARG A 1060 -29.70 28.12 -33.05
C ARG A 1060 -29.82 26.94 -34.03
N LYS A 1061 -29.49 25.74 -33.53
CA LYS A 1061 -30.49 24.74 -33.10
C LYS A 1061 -29.85 23.68 -32.18
N ALA A 1062 -30.66 23.00 -31.39
CA ALA A 1062 -30.21 22.03 -30.39
C ALA A 1062 -30.88 20.66 -30.55
N GLY A 1063 -30.19 19.60 -30.13
CA GLY A 1063 -30.82 18.41 -29.59
C GLY A 1063 -30.83 17.13 -30.44
N ARG A 1064 -29.78 16.31 -30.30
CA ARG A 1064 -29.96 14.92 -29.85
C ARG A 1064 -28.68 14.35 -29.20
N LYS A 1065 -28.85 13.44 -28.24
CA LYS A 1065 -27.76 12.65 -27.66
C LYS A 1065 -27.39 11.49 -28.60
N GLY A 1066 -26.10 11.19 -28.70
CA GLY A 1066 -25.57 9.98 -29.33
C GLY A 1066 -24.09 9.85 -28.98
N GLY A 1067 -23.75 8.92 -28.10
CA GLY A 1067 -22.36 8.73 -27.63
C GLY A 1067 -21.62 7.76 -28.54
N ASN A 1068 -20.63 8.25 -29.29
CA ASN A 1068 -19.76 7.40 -30.12
C ASN A 1068 -18.43 7.14 -29.41
N THR A 1069 -18.27 5.92 -28.93
CA THR A 1069 -16.99 5.36 -28.45
C THR A 1069 -16.20 4.75 -29.59
N TYR A 1070 -14.90 5.05 -29.66
CA TYR A 1070 -13.96 4.53 -30.65
C TYR A 1070 -13.03 3.51 -30.01
N ILE A 1071 -12.92 2.33 -30.62
CA ILE A 1071 -11.99 1.28 -30.22
C ILE A 1071 -10.68 1.49 -30.96
N ILE A 1072 -9.56 1.43 -30.26
CA ILE A 1072 -8.22 1.34 -30.85
C ILE A 1072 -7.88 -0.15 -31.01
N GLU A 1073 -7.60 -0.56 -32.24
CA GLU A 1073 -7.15 -1.91 -32.62
C GLU A 1073 -5.67 -1.84 -32.99
N ASP A 1074 -4.83 -2.67 -32.37
CA ASP A 1074 -3.47 -2.95 -32.85
C ASP A 1074 -3.54 -4.11 -33.85
N GLU A 1075 -2.93 -3.98 -35.03
CA GLU A 1075 -3.29 -4.77 -36.22
C GLU A 1075 -2.94 -6.28 -36.17
N ASP A 1076 -2.19 -6.74 -35.17
CA ASP A 1076 -1.66 -8.12 -35.06
C ASP A 1076 -2.27 -8.99 -33.93
N GLU A 1077 -3.14 -8.47 -33.05
CA GLU A 1077 -3.82 -9.30 -32.01
C GLU A 1077 -5.32 -8.95 -31.90
N PRO A 1078 -6.26 -9.88 -32.16
CA PRO A 1078 -7.69 -9.57 -32.16
C PRO A 1078 -8.18 -9.25 -30.76
N LEU A 1079 -8.70 -8.02 -30.58
CA LEU A 1079 -9.05 -7.45 -29.29
C LEU A 1079 -10.15 -8.26 -28.56
N ASP A 1080 -9.79 -8.97 -27.49
CA ASP A 1080 -10.76 -9.67 -26.64
C ASP A 1080 -11.50 -8.68 -25.73
N LEU A 1081 -12.72 -8.33 -26.15
CA LEU A 1081 -13.64 -7.44 -25.44
C LEU A 1081 -14.10 -7.96 -24.07
N LEU A 1082 -13.72 -9.19 -23.67
CA LEU A 1082 -14.00 -9.75 -22.36
C LEU A 1082 -12.85 -9.58 -21.34
N ASP A 1083 -11.65 -9.19 -21.76
CA ASP A 1083 -10.59 -8.81 -20.81
C ASP A 1083 -10.91 -7.45 -20.18
N ARG A 1084 -10.65 -7.32 -18.87
CA ARG A 1084 -10.82 -6.09 -18.09
C ARG A 1084 -9.93 -4.94 -18.58
N ARG A 1085 -8.95 -5.24 -19.45
CA ARG A 1085 -8.09 -4.25 -20.12
C ARG A 1085 -8.71 -3.63 -21.38
N ALA A 1086 -9.67 -4.28 -22.03
CA ALA A 1086 -10.31 -3.76 -23.25
C ALA A 1086 -11.06 -2.42 -23.01
N LEU A 1087 -11.51 -2.16 -21.77
CA LEU A 1087 -12.09 -0.87 -21.39
C LEU A 1087 -11.09 0.31 -21.46
N ALA A 1088 -9.78 0.05 -21.53
CA ALA A 1088 -8.75 1.08 -21.62
C ALA A 1088 -8.40 1.49 -23.07
N SER A 1089 -8.78 0.71 -24.09
CA SER A 1089 -8.61 1.07 -25.51
C SER A 1089 -9.82 1.77 -26.14
N ILE A 1090 -10.82 2.13 -25.31
CA ILE A 1090 -12.03 2.84 -25.73
C ILE A 1090 -11.86 4.35 -25.51
N SER A 1091 -11.66 5.11 -26.59
CA SER A 1091 -11.59 6.57 -26.58
C SER A 1091 -12.93 7.21 -26.95
N SER A 1092 -13.25 8.38 -26.37
CA SER A 1092 -14.44 9.17 -26.72
C SER A 1092 -14.21 10.17 -27.85
N THR A 1093 -13.02 10.19 -28.47
CA THR A 1093 -12.66 11.11 -29.56
C THR A 1093 -12.24 10.37 -30.82
N LYS A 1094 -12.61 10.93 -31.98
CA LYS A 1094 -12.51 10.27 -33.30
C LYS A 1094 -11.18 10.59 -33.99
N PRO A 1095 -10.27 9.62 -34.19
CA PRO A 1095 -9.12 9.82 -35.07
C PRO A 1095 -9.57 9.88 -36.53
N ALA A 1096 -8.92 10.74 -37.34
CA ALA A 1096 -9.18 10.81 -38.78
C ALA A 1096 -8.32 9.78 -39.52
N ARG A 1097 -8.93 8.95 -40.39
CA ARG A 1097 -8.19 8.11 -41.34
C ARG A 1097 -7.85 8.90 -42.60
N THR A 1098 -6.60 8.78 -43.04
CA THR A 1098 -6.17 9.02 -44.43
C THR A 1098 -6.07 7.69 -45.16
N ASP A 1099 -6.17 7.71 -46.50
CA ASP A 1099 -5.82 6.55 -47.33
C ASP A 1099 -4.28 6.33 -47.37
N MET A 1100 -3.84 5.23 -47.97
CA MET A 1100 -2.46 4.70 -47.90
C MET A 1100 -1.35 5.67 -48.37
N ASP A 1101 -1.67 6.66 -49.22
CA ASP A 1101 -0.76 7.72 -49.68
C ASP A 1101 -0.91 9.06 -48.93
N GLY A 1102 -1.63 9.08 -47.79
CA GLY A 1102 -1.57 10.18 -46.81
C GLY A 1102 -2.21 11.51 -47.23
N LYS A 1103 -3.01 11.53 -48.30
CA LYS A 1103 -3.71 12.75 -48.77
C LYS A 1103 -5.14 12.81 -48.20
N LEU A 1104 -5.56 14.00 -47.76
CA LEU A 1104 -6.91 14.22 -47.24
C LEU A 1104 -7.93 14.21 -48.40
N ILE A 1105 -8.91 13.32 -48.35
CA ILE A 1105 -10.00 13.25 -49.34
C ILE A 1105 -11.22 13.98 -48.78
N LEU A 1106 -11.72 14.97 -49.51
CA LEU A 1106 -12.98 15.66 -49.24
C LEU A 1106 -13.82 15.73 -50.52
N GLY A 1107 -14.95 15.03 -50.51
CA GLY A 1107 -16.14 15.24 -51.34
C GLY A 1107 -15.96 15.44 -52.85
N ARG A 1108 -16.33 14.42 -53.63
CA ARG A 1108 -17.03 14.65 -54.90
C ARG A 1108 -18.03 13.53 -55.17
N ASP A 1109 -19.23 13.90 -55.51
CA ASP A 1109 -20.35 13.03 -55.84
C ASP A 1109 -20.28 12.55 -57.30
N ASP A 1110 -20.77 11.35 -57.57
CA ASP A 1110 -21.67 11.06 -58.71
C ASP A 1110 -22.33 9.67 -58.55
N ASP A 1111 -23.66 9.70 -58.66
CA ASP A 1111 -24.67 8.71 -59.06
C ASP A 1111 -24.25 7.31 -59.57
N GLY A 1112 -25.09 6.28 -59.30
CA GLY A 1112 -24.90 4.95 -59.90
C GLY A 1112 -25.86 3.81 -59.51
N GLN A 1113 -27.15 3.96 -59.81
CA GLN A 1113 -28.14 2.88 -60.02
C GLN A 1113 -28.46 1.86 -58.88
N ASP A 1114 -29.66 2.03 -58.36
CA ASP A 1114 -30.71 1.04 -58.07
C ASP A 1114 -30.46 -0.45 -58.41
N ASP A 1115 -30.90 -1.36 -57.53
CA ASP A 1115 -32.25 -1.94 -57.73
C ASP A 1115 -32.88 -2.43 -56.40
N ALA A 1116 -34.20 -2.56 -56.35
CA ALA A 1116 -34.97 -2.72 -55.10
C ALA A 1116 -35.55 -4.13 -54.88
N MET A 1117 -35.93 -4.45 -53.63
CA MET A 1117 -37.35 -4.66 -53.23
C MET A 1117 -37.50 -5.14 -51.77
N ASP A 1118 -38.67 -4.86 -51.20
CA ASP A 1118 -39.06 -5.02 -49.79
C ASP A 1118 -39.04 -6.45 -49.22
N VAL A 1119 -38.80 -6.54 -47.90
CA VAL A 1119 -39.79 -7.10 -46.96
C VAL A 1119 -39.83 -6.24 -45.68
N ASP A 1120 -41.02 -5.75 -45.30
CA ASP A 1120 -41.31 -5.01 -44.06
C ASP A 1120 -41.52 -5.95 -42.85
N GLY A 1121 -41.39 -5.48 -41.60
CA GLY A 1121 -41.85 -6.27 -40.45
C GLY A 1121 -41.23 -6.11 -39.04
N GLY A 1122 -40.91 -4.90 -38.57
CA GLY A 1122 -41.17 -4.55 -37.15
C GLY A 1122 -40.15 -4.81 -36.00
N ALA A 1123 -40.01 -3.76 -35.19
CA ALA A 1123 -39.81 -3.75 -33.73
C ALA A 1123 -38.47 -4.19 -33.08
N GLU A 1124 -37.59 -3.21 -32.91
CA GLU A 1124 -36.92 -2.80 -31.65
C GLU A 1124 -36.54 -3.86 -30.60
N GLY A 1125 -35.22 -3.99 -30.42
CA GLY A 1125 -34.60 -4.84 -29.40
C GLY A 1125 -34.64 -4.31 -27.95
N ALA A 1126 -34.07 -5.11 -27.07
CA ALA A 1126 -33.89 -4.81 -25.66
C ALA A 1126 -32.43 -5.06 -25.22
N SER A 1127 -31.90 -4.16 -24.40
CA SER A 1127 -30.59 -4.28 -23.75
C SER A 1127 -30.77 -4.16 -22.24
N GLY A 1128 -29.86 -4.79 -21.48
CA GLY A 1128 -29.69 -4.54 -20.05
C GLY A 1128 -30.04 -5.73 -19.14
N VAL A 1129 -29.04 -6.17 -18.38
CA VAL A 1129 -29.23 -6.95 -17.15
C VAL A 1129 -28.96 -6.02 -15.98
N GLY A 1130 -29.96 -5.78 -15.12
CA GLY A 1130 -29.82 -4.77 -14.06
C GLY A 1130 -31.07 -4.46 -13.25
N ALA A 1131 -31.92 -5.44 -12.94
CA ALA A 1131 -33.07 -5.23 -12.05
C ALA A 1131 -33.54 -6.53 -11.37
N TYR A 1132 -33.45 -6.57 -10.03
CA TYR A 1132 -34.31 -7.40 -9.18
C TYR A 1132 -34.65 -6.61 -7.91
N ASP A 1133 -35.76 -5.87 -7.96
CA ASP A 1133 -36.58 -5.59 -6.78
C ASP A 1133 -38.04 -5.87 -7.14
N ALA A 1134 -38.80 -6.46 -6.23
CA ALA A 1134 -39.91 -7.34 -6.59
C ALA A 1134 -41.30 -6.67 -6.52
N ALA A 1135 -41.88 -6.37 -7.69
CA ALA A 1135 -43.20 -5.76 -7.79
C ALA A 1135 -44.36 -6.75 -7.53
N ARG A 1136 -45.18 -6.48 -6.50
CA ARG A 1136 -46.49 -7.15 -6.30
C ARG A 1136 -47.61 -6.41 -7.04
N ARG A 1137 -48.48 -7.13 -7.77
CA ARG A 1137 -49.67 -6.56 -8.44
C ARG A 1137 -50.94 -6.73 -7.62
N GLY A 1138 -51.74 -5.66 -7.52
CA GLY A 1138 -53.09 -5.66 -6.98
C GLY A 1138 -54.15 -6.15 -7.98
N ARG A 1139 -55.32 -6.54 -7.48
CA ARG A 1139 -56.39 -7.21 -8.23
C ARG A 1139 -57.39 -6.22 -8.84
N GLY A 1140 -57.16 -5.76 -10.07
CA GLY A 1140 -58.08 -4.83 -10.77
C GLY A 1140 -57.57 -4.26 -12.09
N GLY A 1141 -57.02 -5.10 -12.97
CA GLY A 1141 -56.24 -4.66 -14.14
C GLY A 1141 -56.99 -3.76 -15.14
N LYS A 1142 -56.68 -2.45 -15.11
CA LYS A 1142 -56.85 -1.47 -16.19
C LYS A 1142 -55.95 -0.26 -15.90
N LEU A 1143 -55.05 0.09 -16.83
CA LEU A 1143 -54.40 1.41 -16.84
C LEU A 1143 -55.04 2.27 -17.94
N LYS A 1144 -55.25 3.55 -17.64
CA LYS A 1144 -55.49 4.62 -18.62
C LYS A 1144 -54.50 5.73 -18.32
N PHE A 1145 -53.89 6.29 -19.35
CA PHE A 1145 -53.17 7.56 -19.26
C PHE A 1145 -54.15 8.72 -19.48
N SER A 1146 -53.99 9.80 -18.73
CA SER A 1146 -54.66 11.07 -18.97
C SER A 1146 -53.80 12.21 -18.39
N ASN A 1147 -53.50 13.20 -19.23
CA ASN A 1147 -52.79 14.41 -18.83
C ASN A 1147 -53.82 15.50 -18.52
N LYS A 1148 -53.70 16.20 -17.40
CA LYS A 1148 -54.36 17.51 -17.21
C LYS A 1148 -53.57 18.40 -16.24
N ARG A 1149 -53.71 19.71 -16.41
CA ARG A 1149 -53.18 20.80 -15.56
C ARG A 1149 -54.35 21.61 -14.98
N GLY A 1150 -54.03 22.39 -13.95
CA GLY A 1150 -54.81 23.53 -13.45
C GLY A 1150 -55.86 23.18 -12.39
N ASP A 1151 -56.24 24.13 -11.52
CA ASP A 1151 -55.61 25.45 -11.22
C ASP A 1151 -56.19 26.04 -9.92
N ASP A 1152 -55.93 27.33 -9.65
CA ASP A 1152 -56.80 28.33 -9.00
C ASP A 1152 -56.25 29.06 -7.73
N ASP A 1153 -56.73 30.32 -7.60
CA ASP A 1153 -56.61 31.36 -6.55
C ASP A 1153 -55.19 31.91 -6.21
N ASP A 1154 -54.87 33.22 -6.32
CA ASP A 1154 -55.66 34.44 -6.65
C ASP A 1154 -54.89 35.38 -7.60
N GLU A 1155 -55.60 36.14 -8.45
CA GLU A 1155 -55.10 37.26 -9.27
C GLU A 1155 -55.87 38.56 -9.01
N GLU A 1156 -55.26 39.73 -9.23
CA GLU A 1156 -56.00 40.90 -9.73
C GLU A 1156 -55.11 41.81 -10.63
N MET A 1157 -55.75 42.36 -11.68
CA MET A 1157 -55.24 43.09 -12.86
C MET A 1157 -54.56 44.46 -12.51
N ASP A 1158 -53.94 45.26 -13.40
CA ASP A 1158 -53.95 45.42 -14.87
C ASP A 1158 -52.53 45.90 -15.34
N ASP A 1159 -52.13 46.34 -16.54
CA ASP A 1159 -52.73 46.93 -17.77
C ASP A 1159 -51.84 46.56 -19.00
N ASP A 1160 -52.18 47.03 -20.21
CA ASP A 1160 -51.79 46.53 -21.54
C ASP A 1160 -50.43 47.01 -22.17
N THR A 1161 -50.19 46.44 -23.35
CA THR A 1161 -49.02 46.28 -24.22
C THR A 1161 -48.49 47.44 -25.10
N ALA A 1162 -47.21 47.27 -25.52
CA ALA A 1162 -46.67 47.43 -26.90
C ALA A 1162 -46.26 48.78 -27.57
N THR A 1163 -45.13 48.66 -28.30
CA THR A 1163 -44.74 49.35 -29.57
C THR A 1163 -44.22 50.82 -29.62
N ALA A 1164 -42.91 50.94 -29.33
CA ALA A 1164 -41.85 51.30 -30.32
C ALA A 1164 -41.54 52.77 -30.77
N VAL A 1165 -40.30 52.90 -31.32
CA VAL A 1165 -39.77 53.94 -32.24
C VAL A 1165 -38.99 55.15 -31.66
N ARG A 1166 -37.72 55.30 -32.13
CA ARG A 1166 -36.81 56.48 -32.21
C ARG A 1166 -36.31 57.23 -30.94
N ALA A 1167 -35.03 56.99 -30.63
CA ALA A 1167 -33.89 57.91 -30.84
C ALA A 1167 -33.89 59.39 -30.39
N HIS A 1168 -32.68 59.83 -29.97
CA HIS A 1168 -32.18 61.21 -29.82
C HIS A 1168 -32.62 62.11 -28.65
N VAL A 1169 -31.73 62.20 -27.65
CA VAL A 1169 -31.01 63.43 -27.22
C VAL A 1169 -31.76 64.59 -26.52
N ASN A 1170 -31.13 65.02 -25.41
CA ASN A 1170 -31.12 66.36 -24.75
C ASN A 1170 -32.14 66.75 -23.65
N LYS A 1171 -31.55 66.94 -22.45
CA LYS A 1171 -31.61 68.15 -21.59
C LYS A 1171 -32.90 68.57 -20.85
N SER A 1172 -32.86 68.23 -19.56
CA SER A 1172 -32.59 69.17 -18.45
C SER A 1172 -33.76 69.90 -17.74
N ARG A 1173 -33.53 70.13 -16.42
CA ARG A 1173 -34.21 71.05 -15.48
C ARG A 1173 -35.71 70.72 -15.26
N GLY A 1174 -36.19 70.48 -14.04
CA GLY A 1174 -35.69 70.82 -12.70
C GLY A 1174 -36.62 71.84 -12.03
N GLY A 1175 -36.86 71.74 -10.72
CA GLY A 1175 -37.79 72.64 -10.03
C GLY A 1175 -38.05 72.27 -8.57
N ASP A 1176 -37.56 73.11 -7.66
CA ASP A 1176 -37.60 73.00 -6.20
C ASP A 1176 -38.96 72.78 -5.52
N ALA A 1177 -39.00 71.74 -4.69
CA ALA A 1177 -39.14 71.79 -3.22
C ALA A 1177 -40.16 72.73 -2.51
N ARG A 1178 -40.91 72.15 -1.55
CA ARG A 1178 -41.01 72.50 -0.09
C ARG A 1178 -42.22 71.78 0.53
N GLY A 1179 -42.21 71.30 1.79
CA GLY A 1179 -41.14 71.18 2.79
C GLY A 1179 -41.73 70.77 4.17
N GLY A 1180 -40.94 70.10 5.04
CA GLY A 1180 -41.48 69.54 6.31
C GLY A 1180 -40.43 69.09 7.34
N ARG A 1181 -39.91 70.05 8.11
CA ARG A 1181 -38.92 69.96 9.22
C ARG A 1181 -38.76 68.62 9.99
N GLY A 1182 -37.48 68.22 10.16
CA GLY A 1182 -36.91 67.77 11.45
C GLY A 1182 -36.60 66.26 11.62
N GLY A 1183 -35.46 65.85 12.21
CA GLY A 1183 -34.26 66.64 12.55
C GLY A 1183 -33.26 65.98 13.53
N GLY A 1184 -32.04 65.71 13.06
CA GLY A 1184 -30.85 65.35 13.88
C GLY A 1184 -30.78 63.89 14.36
N GLY A 1185 -29.61 63.28 14.59
CA GLY A 1185 -28.21 63.65 14.25
C GLY A 1185 -27.31 62.41 14.48
N PHE A 1186 -26.35 61.99 13.64
CA PHE A 1186 -25.16 62.62 13.01
C PHE A 1186 -23.90 62.68 13.91
N ARG A 1187 -22.77 62.17 13.37
CA ARG A 1187 -21.38 62.07 13.93
C ARG A 1187 -21.12 60.95 14.95
N GLY A 1188 -20.07 60.12 14.85
CA GLY A 1188 -19.23 59.74 13.69
C GLY A 1188 -17.70 59.89 13.83
N ARG A 1189 -16.97 59.35 12.83
CA ARG A 1189 -15.57 59.66 12.42
C ARG A 1189 -14.42 59.30 13.38
N GLY A 1190 -13.59 58.32 12.98
CA GLY A 1190 -12.13 58.58 12.88
C GLY A 1190 -11.12 57.49 13.26
N GLY A 1191 -10.80 56.59 12.31
CA GLY A 1191 -9.42 56.16 11.93
C GLY A 1191 -8.49 55.43 12.92
N GLY A 1192 -7.78 54.39 12.44
CA GLY A 1192 -6.56 53.91 13.10
C GLY A 1192 -6.09 52.46 12.84
N ASP A 1193 -5.39 52.24 11.73
CA ASP A 1193 -4.14 51.44 11.63
C ASP A 1193 -4.10 49.89 11.85
N ARG A 1194 -3.49 49.18 10.86
CA ARG A 1194 -2.81 47.84 10.86
C ARG A 1194 -3.53 46.55 11.36
N GLY A 1195 -3.18 45.39 10.76
CA GLY A 1195 -3.52 44.07 11.34
C GLY A 1195 -3.29 42.77 10.52
N ASP A 1196 -2.27 42.71 9.65
CA ASP A 1196 -1.90 41.60 8.76
C ASP A 1196 -1.98 40.13 9.30
N ARG A 1197 -2.56 39.22 8.48
CA ARG A 1197 -2.31 37.75 8.33
C ARG A 1197 -2.27 36.76 9.52
N GLY A 1198 -2.75 35.53 9.22
CA GLY A 1198 -1.86 34.35 9.27
C GLY A 1198 -2.42 33.04 9.85
N GLY A 1199 -2.69 32.04 9.00
CA GLY A 1199 -2.88 30.64 9.40
C GLY A 1199 -1.59 29.79 9.29
N GLY A 1200 -1.65 28.50 9.65
CA GLY A 1200 -0.50 27.59 9.52
C GLY A 1200 -0.82 26.09 9.70
N ARG A 1201 -0.59 25.30 8.64
CA ARG A 1201 -0.70 23.83 8.60
C ARG A 1201 0.44 23.12 9.35
N GLY A 1202 0.29 21.80 9.60
CA GLY A 1202 1.44 20.94 9.93
C GLY A 1202 1.12 19.44 10.06
N GLY A 1203 1.34 18.67 9.00
CA GLY A 1203 1.30 17.20 9.01
C GLY A 1203 2.36 16.61 8.07
N GLY A 1204 2.69 15.32 8.20
CA GLY A 1204 3.71 14.67 7.36
C GLY A 1204 3.72 13.14 7.43
N ARG A 1205 4.02 12.50 6.29
CA ARG A 1205 4.21 11.05 6.11
C ARG A 1205 5.65 10.75 5.67
N GLY A 1206 6.08 9.50 5.86
CA GLY A 1206 7.28 8.92 5.25
C GLY A 1206 7.12 7.40 5.08
N GLY A 1207 7.88 6.78 4.17
CA GLY A 1207 7.82 5.34 3.93
C GLY A 1207 8.95 4.84 3.03
N GLY A 1208 9.21 3.53 3.04
CA GLY A 1208 10.28 2.86 2.29
C GLY A 1208 9.88 1.44 1.86
N ARG A 1209 10.69 0.81 0.99
CA ARG A 1209 10.42 -0.51 0.38
C ARG A 1209 11.48 -1.56 0.78
N GLY A 1210 11.01 -2.81 0.91
CA GLY A 1210 11.78 -4.05 0.92
C GLY A 1210 10.98 -5.15 0.22
N GLY A 1211 11.62 -6.21 -0.29
CA GLY A 1211 11.02 -7.09 -1.32
C GLY A 1211 10.66 -8.53 -0.92
N ALA A 1212 9.76 -9.11 -1.72
CA ALA A 1212 9.55 -10.53 -2.03
C ALA A 1212 9.31 -11.57 -0.89
N ARG A 1213 8.05 -12.01 -0.74
CA ARG A 1213 7.61 -13.43 -0.65
C ARG A 1213 6.08 -13.55 -0.57
N GLY A 1214 5.54 -14.73 -0.91
CA GLY A 1214 4.22 -15.22 -0.47
C GLY A 1214 2.97 -14.74 -1.23
N SER A 1215 2.30 -15.64 -1.94
CA SER A 1215 0.99 -15.43 -2.56
C SER A 1215 -0.17 -15.54 -1.56
N GLY A 1216 -0.26 -14.60 -0.62
CA GLY A 1216 -1.29 -14.57 0.44
C GLY A 1216 -2.37 -13.49 0.27
N ARG A 1217 -3.28 -13.63 -0.69
CA ARG A 1217 -4.47 -12.75 -0.83
C ARG A 1217 -5.76 -13.55 -0.64
N GLY A 1218 -6.29 -13.59 0.59
CA GLY A 1218 -7.53 -14.36 0.88
C GLY A 1218 -8.17 -14.18 2.26
N ARG A 1219 -7.41 -14.00 3.36
CA ARG A 1219 -7.99 -13.78 4.70
C ARG A 1219 -8.45 -12.33 4.89
N LYS A 1220 -9.76 -12.11 5.04
CA LYS A 1220 -10.28 -10.97 5.83
C LYS A 1220 -9.83 -11.16 7.29
N GLY A 1221 -9.56 -10.08 8.01
CA GLY A 1221 -8.88 -10.13 9.31
C GLY A 1221 -9.60 -10.99 10.35
N LEU A 1222 -8.85 -11.89 11.00
CA LEU A 1222 -9.33 -12.73 12.12
C LEU A 1222 -9.14 -12.03 13.48
N GLY A 1223 -9.67 -10.81 13.61
CA GLY A 1223 -9.95 -10.20 14.91
C GLY A 1223 -8.77 -9.86 15.84
N GLU A 1224 -7.52 -9.85 15.38
CA GLU A 1224 -6.35 -9.55 16.23
C GLU A 1224 -5.53 -8.37 15.74
N GLU A 1225 -5.18 -7.48 16.67
CA GLU A 1225 -4.21 -6.41 16.48
C GLU A 1225 -2.77 -6.91 16.65
N LYS A 1226 -1.81 -6.23 16.05
CA LYS A 1226 -0.39 -6.57 16.17
C LYS A 1226 0.16 -6.18 17.54
N ARG A 1227 0.03 -7.06 18.54
CA ARG A 1227 0.79 -6.97 19.79
C ARG A 1227 2.29 -7.00 19.48
N HIS A 1228 3.00 -5.90 19.78
CA HIS A 1228 4.45 -5.81 19.71
C HIS A 1228 5.07 -6.38 21.00
N GLY A 1229 5.48 -7.66 20.97
CA GLY A 1229 6.19 -8.27 22.10
C GLY A 1229 7.59 -7.68 22.33
N PRO A 1230 8.10 -7.68 23.58
CA PRO A 1230 9.42 -7.13 23.92
C PRO A 1230 10.57 -7.99 23.38
N VAL A 1231 11.70 -7.34 23.06
CA VAL A 1231 12.86 -8.01 22.43
C VAL A 1231 13.76 -8.66 23.48
N SER A 1232 13.61 -9.96 23.70
CA SER A 1232 14.48 -10.75 24.60
C SER A 1232 15.93 -10.81 24.09
N HIS A 1233 16.86 -10.16 24.79
CA HIS A 1233 18.30 -10.22 24.49
C HIS A 1233 19.00 -11.32 25.31
N SER A 1234 19.19 -12.50 24.74
CA SER A 1234 19.84 -13.67 25.38
C SER A 1234 21.06 -14.21 24.60
N GLY A 1235 21.81 -13.33 23.93
CA GLY A 1235 22.96 -13.68 23.08
C GLY A 1235 24.23 -14.14 23.83
N VAL A 1236 24.24 -15.36 24.35
CA VAL A 1236 25.41 -15.95 25.04
C VAL A 1236 26.53 -16.29 24.04
N LYS A 1237 27.54 -15.41 23.94
CA LYS A 1237 28.74 -15.65 23.14
C LYS A 1237 29.70 -16.63 23.85
N LYS A 1238 29.90 -17.82 23.27
CA LYS A 1238 31.09 -18.65 23.51
C LYS A 1238 32.10 -18.48 22.37
N SER A 1239 33.38 -18.36 22.70
CA SER A 1239 34.48 -18.26 21.74
C SER A 1239 35.11 -19.63 21.44
N PRO A 1240 35.84 -19.80 20.31
CA PRO A 1240 36.27 -21.11 19.84
C PRO A 1240 37.76 -21.44 20.12
N ARG A 1241 38.04 -22.70 20.50
CA ARG A 1241 39.18 -23.57 20.08
C ARG A 1241 39.43 -24.70 21.10
N GLY A 1242 39.82 -25.88 20.62
CA GLY A 1242 40.42 -26.92 21.46
C GLY A 1242 40.32 -28.32 20.86
N ARG A 1243 41.42 -28.86 20.31
CA ARG A 1243 41.53 -30.28 19.93
C ARG A 1243 41.57 -31.15 21.19
N ARG A 1244 40.75 -32.19 21.26
CA ARG A 1244 41.25 -33.57 21.09
C ARG A 1244 40.14 -34.53 20.71
#